data_AF-A0A3C0RW98-F1
#
_entry.id   AF-A0A3C0RW98-F1
#
_cell.length_a   1.000
_cell.length_b   1.000
_cell.length_c   1.000
_cell.angle_alpha   90.00
_cell.angle_beta   90.00
_cell.angle_gamma   90.00
#
_symmetry.space_group_name_H-M   'P 1'
#
loop_
_entity.id
_entity.type
_entity.pdbx_description
1 polymer ?
#
loop_
_entity_poly.entity_id
_entity_poly.type
_entity_poly.pdbx_seq_one_letter_code
_entity_poly.pdbx_strand_id
1 'polypeptide(L)'
;FSRFFDTCYSSNLFEQGKLMVPILAKTLDEAISDNEITVVSSDDSLRLSYQGNVYPISPESYGFILGDYLRDTQADFSGLLVQINTAQANGDNEEWKQLRIHIFKGLSGEILTSTLQRFNADPDRILELVTSQNYELCPWWHTHQRINYRRFFTVNELICLNVQDEEVFKQSHELIKTLVDEGLIDGLRIDHIDGLYNPTAYLYNLRKYIGPKTYIVAEKILEKGEKLPIDWPIQGTTGYDFLSVCNNVCSCQSGKKILNNYYRKVTGENLSIKIDQYAKKCKILTDQMQGELDNLAKSLASLLGVVDQEKRDALKDILKSFIALFPVYRLYDDCFPLSITNFELVSSLFEKLMKNPELDQELVDQFRNQFQQAQVAYQSPNQTALADFFLRCMQLTGPVMAKGVEDTLMYTYNRFIGHNEVGDHPQNLGLSIKQFHRFMQDRQKDWPLSINASSTHDTKRGEDSRSRLLVLTAMAQKWVKQLRIWQDVVWNEYRKDIPHPNDEYFIYQSLVSSYPMEKQDAKANTASFEERFLDYLVKYLREGKERSSWENPNLVYEASVRDFASFLLDKDRPFFTSFYQFIEAVADYGILNSLIQQILKFTCPGIPDIYQGSELWNYSFVDPDNRRPIAYELNKGLLDTIEETAKEERIPFLWRNRHDGRIKLWLVKELVKLRKDDHTLAPDSSYIPLKVTGRYRKHILAFARRSGDEWLVVILPLHLAAIGKIAKFVPCSFDWSDTKVQLLTHRSVTWQHVLMDSSGEGTEIPINAIFKDLPMAILKYKDSTQKRSSGVLLHISSLPSPYGIGDLGNEARRFVKQLQRGGQSWWQILPLGPTDLAQCYSPYSTLSSRAGNPLLIDLKELLKFGLLNKDELKTLKKKGLQTIDFAEINSSKYRLLEKAFHRLPAQPTQEFSEFVDRESSWLDDYALFKVLKNRHDDRPWYQWPALYKLRDSAALEDFATRFADELQQEKWFQFLFFRQWSALRNYARDYGIRFIGDIPFYVAYDSADVWVNPQYFSLKADGTINHVAG
;
A
#
# COMPACT_ATOMS: atom_id res chain seq x y z
N PHE A 1 4.44 22.63 -21.76
CA PHE A 1 4.02 21.92 -20.54
C PHE A 1 2.73 22.45 -19.88
N SER A 2 1.92 23.29 -20.54
CA SER A 2 0.68 23.83 -19.91
C SER A 2 -0.32 22.76 -19.48
N ARG A 3 -0.41 21.65 -20.22
CA ARG A 3 -1.25 20.48 -19.87
C ARG A 3 -0.63 19.56 -18.81
N PHE A 4 0.64 19.77 -18.44
CA PHE A 4 1.41 18.87 -17.58
C PHE A 4 1.08 19.04 -16.09
N PHE A 5 0.65 20.24 -15.71
CA PHE A 5 0.26 20.62 -14.35
C PHE A 5 -1.24 20.84 -14.28
N ASP A 6 -1.85 20.54 -13.12
CA ASP A 6 -3.28 20.73 -12.87
C ASP A 6 -3.58 22.19 -12.54
N THR A 7 -3.80 22.99 -13.58
CA THR A 7 -3.89 24.46 -13.55
C THR A 7 -5.09 24.97 -14.34
N CYS A 8 -5.31 26.29 -14.31
CA CYS A 8 -6.27 26.95 -15.19
C CYS A 8 -6.09 26.61 -16.67
N TYR A 9 -4.89 26.25 -17.13
CA TYR A 9 -4.65 25.88 -18.53
C TYR A 9 -5.06 24.44 -18.89
N SER A 10 -5.20 23.56 -17.90
CA SER A 10 -5.49 22.14 -18.12
C SER A 10 -6.87 21.72 -17.63
N SER A 11 -7.54 22.58 -16.85
CA SER A 11 -8.77 22.24 -16.12
C SER A 11 -9.72 23.42 -16.06
N ASN A 12 -10.99 23.14 -16.34
CA ASN A 12 -12.09 24.12 -16.23
C ASN A 12 -12.55 24.35 -14.77
N LEU A 13 -11.97 23.62 -13.80
CA LEU A 13 -12.25 23.82 -12.37
C LEU A 13 -11.78 25.19 -11.87
N PHE A 14 -10.70 25.70 -12.45
CA PHE A 14 -10.06 26.93 -12.01
C PHE A 14 -10.49 28.13 -12.84
N GLU A 15 -10.42 29.31 -12.24
CA GLU A 15 -10.58 30.57 -12.95
C GLU A 15 -9.51 30.72 -14.05
N GLN A 16 -9.98 31.05 -15.27
CA GLN A 16 -9.13 31.23 -16.44
C GLN A 16 -8.38 32.57 -16.34
N GLY A 17 -7.10 32.58 -16.72
CA GLY A 17 -6.25 33.78 -16.66
C GLY A 17 -4.76 33.46 -16.54
N LYS A 18 -4.03 34.36 -15.89
CA LYS A 18 -2.60 34.18 -15.59
C LYS A 18 -2.38 33.19 -14.46
N LEU A 19 -1.37 32.34 -14.56
CA LEU A 19 -1.01 31.43 -13.47
C LEU A 19 -0.55 32.22 -12.25
N MET A 20 -1.17 32.01 -11.09
CA MET A 20 -0.75 32.65 -9.85
C MET A 20 0.62 32.14 -9.40
N VAL A 21 1.49 33.04 -8.97
CA VAL A 21 2.81 32.77 -8.38
C VAL A 21 2.88 33.48 -7.02
N PRO A 22 2.37 32.83 -5.96
CA PRO A 22 2.11 33.43 -4.66
C PRO A 22 3.34 33.40 -3.75
N ILE A 23 4.32 34.26 -4.06
CA ILE A 23 5.65 34.27 -3.43
C ILE A 23 6.00 35.59 -2.73
N LEU A 24 5.22 36.66 -2.97
CA LEU A 24 5.53 37.96 -2.38
C LEU A 24 5.20 37.98 -0.88
N ALA A 25 6.08 38.56 -0.07
CA ALA A 25 5.85 38.76 1.36
C ALA A 25 5.03 40.04 1.68
N LYS A 26 4.75 40.85 0.65
CA LYS A 26 4.01 42.12 0.68
C LYS A 26 3.23 42.29 -0.61
N THR A 27 2.42 43.35 -0.74
CA THR A 27 1.68 43.60 -1.98
C THR A 27 2.63 43.85 -3.16
N LEU A 28 2.14 43.65 -4.40
CA LEU A 28 2.96 43.87 -5.59
C LEU A 28 3.48 45.31 -5.65
N ASP A 29 2.62 46.29 -5.38
CA ASP A 29 2.98 47.70 -5.42
C ASP A 29 4.05 48.06 -4.37
N GLU A 30 3.96 47.50 -3.15
CA GLU A 30 4.97 47.66 -2.11
C GLU A 30 6.30 47.01 -2.52
N ALA A 31 6.27 45.79 -3.06
CA ALA A 31 7.48 45.08 -3.50
C ALA A 31 8.21 45.82 -4.64
N ILE A 32 7.47 46.45 -5.55
CA ILE A 32 8.02 47.31 -6.60
C ILE A 32 8.58 48.60 -6.00
N SER A 33 7.82 49.25 -5.12
CA SER A 33 8.24 50.51 -4.47
C SER A 33 9.52 50.35 -3.65
N ASP A 34 9.68 49.20 -3.00
CA ASP A 34 10.88 48.85 -2.23
C ASP A 34 12.06 48.36 -3.11
N ASN A 35 11.90 48.36 -4.44
CA ASN A 35 12.87 47.86 -5.42
C ASN A 35 13.26 46.38 -5.19
N GLU A 36 12.35 45.57 -4.64
CA GLU A 36 12.59 44.14 -4.41
C GLU A 36 12.41 43.30 -5.68
N ILE A 37 11.68 43.83 -6.68
CA ILE A 37 11.47 43.20 -7.99
C ILE A 37 12.36 43.90 -9.01
N THR A 38 13.27 43.16 -9.63
CA THR A 38 14.22 43.70 -10.61
C THR A 38 14.37 42.80 -11.83
N VAL A 39 14.70 43.39 -12.97
CA VAL A 39 15.14 42.65 -14.15
C VAL A 39 16.64 42.37 -14.05
N VAL A 40 17.00 41.11 -14.16
CA VAL A 40 18.39 40.63 -14.15
C VAL A 40 18.69 39.86 -15.44
N SER A 41 19.96 39.83 -15.82
CA SER A 41 20.47 39.01 -16.92
C SER A 41 21.25 37.82 -16.35
N SER A 42 20.88 36.60 -16.73
CA SER A 42 21.60 35.35 -16.38
C SER A 42 21.45 34.32 -17.49
N ASP A 43 22.51 33.59 -17.80
CA ASP A 43 22.52 32.47 -18.76
C ASP A 43 21.88 32.82 -20.12
N ASP A 44 22.33 33.92 -20.73
CA ASP A 44 21.79 34.45 -21.99
C ASP A 44 20.25 34.61 -21.94
N SER A 45 19.72 35.10 -20.82
CA SER A 45 18.29 35.36 -20.63
C SER A 45 18.02 36.54 -19.69
N LEU A 46 16.98 37.31 -19.99
CA LEU A 46 16.39 38.28 -19.07
C LEU A 46 15.39 37.59 -18.15
N ARG A 47 15.43 37.91 -16.85
CA ARG A 47 14.57 37.33 -15.82
C ARG A 47 14.09 38.39 -14.83
N LEU A 48 12.90 38.16 -14.27
CA LEU A 48 12.45 38.89 -13.08
C LEU A 48 13.07 38.24 -11.85
N SER A 49 13.61 39.02 -10.93
CA SER A 49 14.24 38.58 -9.69
C SER A 49 13.48 39.14 -8.50
N TYR A 50 13.16 38.27 -7.53
CA TYR A 50 12.59 38.64 -6.23
C TYR A 50 13.22 37.78 -5.13
N GLN A 51 13.88 38.42 -4.15
CA GLN A 51 14.54 37.75 -3.02
C GLN A 51 15.46 36.56 -3.42
N GLY A 52 16.15 36.69 -4.56
CA GLY A 52 17.04 35.66 -5.10
C GLY A 52 16.37 34.58 -5.95
N ASN A 53 15.03 34.52 -5.99
CA ASN A 53 14.29 33.69 -6.92
C ASN A 53 14.19 34.39 -8.28
N VAL A 54 14.35 33.64 -9.36
CA VAL A 54 14.29 34.17 -10.73
C VAL A 54 13.16 33.55 -11.54
N TYR A 55 12.42 34.38 -12.26
CA TYR A 55 11.26 34.02 -13.07
C TYR A 55 11.49 34.38 -14.54
N PRO A 56 11.04 33.54 -15.48
CA PRO A 56 11.21 33.81 -16.90
C PRO A 56 10.42 35.06 -17.31
N ILE A 57 10.93 35.80 -18.29
CA ILE A 57 10.23 36.90 -18.94
C ILE A 57 9.68 36.41 -20.29
N SER A 58 8.45 36.79 -20.62
CA SER A 58 7.82 36.44 -21.90
C SER A 58 8.65 36.99 -23.07
N PRO A 59 8.72 36.27 -24.21
CA PRO A 59 9.45 36.72 -25.39
C PRO A 59 9.07 38.15 -25.81
N GLU A 60 7.76 38.45 -25.90
CA GLU A 60 7.24 39.77 -26.26
C GLU A 60 7.76 40.93 -25.39
N SER A 61 8.06 40.68 -24.11
CA SER A 61 8.56 41.70 -23.19
C SER A 61 10.04 42.08 -23.42
N TYR A 62 10.79 41.32 -24.24
CA TYR A 62 12.19 41.64 -24.52
C TYR A 62 12.35 42.97 -25.25
N GLY A 63 11.43 43.28 -26.18
CA GLY A 63 11.44 44.56 -26.89
C GLY A 63 11.22 45.75 -25.96
N PHE A 64 10.34 45.58 -24.96
CA PHE A 64 10.04 46.61 -23.97
C PHE A 64 11.23 46.91 -23.05
N ILE A 65 11.96 45.87 -22.63
CA ILE A 65 13.14 46.01 -21.77
C ILE A 65 14.33 46.55 -22.55
N LEU A 66 14.60 45.99 -23.73
CA LEU A 66 15.76 46.36 -24.54
C LEU A 66 15.54 47.64 -25.35
N GLY A 67 14.37 48.27 -25.31
CA GLY A 67 14.06 49.48 -26.09
C GLY A 67 15.09 50.62 -25.92
N ASP A 68 15.58 50.86 -24.70
CA ASP A 68 16.65 51.85 -24.47
C ASP A 68 18.00 51.41 -25.01
N TYR A 69 18.32 50.12 -24.88
CA TYR A 69 19.55 49.55 -25.45
C TYR A 69 19.56 49.75 -26.97
N LEU A 70 18.43 49.48 -27.65
CA LEU A 70 18.29 49.64 -29.09
C LEU A 70 18.45 51.09 -29.53
N ARG A 71 17.88 52.04 -28.77
CA ARG A 71 18.06 53.48 -29.02
C ARG A 71 19.50 53.92 -28.86
N ASP A 72 20.16 53.48 -27.79
CA ASP A 72 21.53 53.90 -27.46
C ASP A 72 22.58 53.31 -28.40
N THR A 73 22.33 52.12 -28.96
CA THR A 73 23.28 51.41 -29.84
C THR A 73 22.99 51.58 -31.34
N GLN A 74 21.84 52.16 -31.71
CA GLN A 74 21.32 52.17 -33.10
C GLN A 74 21.27 50.79 -33.76
N ALA A 75 21.20 49.72 -32.97
CA ALA A 75 21.16 48.37 -33.50
C ALA A 75 19.78 48.08 -34.13
N ASP A 76 19.77 47.60 -35.38
CA ASP A 76 18.52 47.25 -36.07
C ASP A 76 18.03 45.85 -35.67
N PHE A 77 17.09 45.83 -34.73
CA PHE A 77 16.39 44.62 -34.28
C PHE A 77 14.93 44.57 -34.77
N SER A 78 14.54 45.42 -35.74
CA SER A 78 13.15 45.49 -36.21
C SER A 78 12.64 44.15 -36.76
N GLY A 79 13.48 43.42 -37.51
CA GLY A 79 13.20 42.05 -37.96
C GLY A 79 13.18 41.01 -36.84
N LEU A 80 13.97 41.22 -35.78
CA LEU A 80 14.06 40.33 -34.61
C LEU A 80 12.80 40.40 -33.74
N LEU A 81 12.19 41.58 -33.57
CA LEU A 81 10.90 41.70 -32.85
C LEU A 81 9.76 40.94 -33.54
N VAL A 82 9.73 40.93 -34.88
CA VAL A 82 8.77 40.12 -35.64
C VAL A 82 9.03 38.63 -35.45
N GLN A 83 10.31 38.22 -35.46
CA GLN A 83 10.69 36.83 -35.17
C GLN A 83 10.34 36.40 -33.75
N ILE A 84 10.51 37.27 -32.74
CA ILE A 84 10.13 37.02 -31.34
C ILE A 84 8.63 36.76 -31.25
N ASN A 85 7.82 37.64 -31.84
CA ASN A 85 6.36 37.51 -31.82
C ASN A 85 5.91 36.25 -32.58
N THR A 86 6.59 35.90 -33.67
CA THR A 86 6.31 34.69 -34.46
C THR A 86 6.64 33.42 -33.67
N ALA A 87 7.81 33.36 -33.03
CA ALA A 87 8.23 32.22 -32.22
C ALA A 87 7.30 32.01 -31.00
N GLN A 88 6.86 33.09 -30.35
CA GLN A 88 5.88 33.04 -29.27
C GLN A 88 4.50 32.57 -29.77
N ALA A 89 4.01 33.11 -30.89
CA ALA A 89 2.72 32.73 -31.47
C ALA A 89 2.69 31.26 -31.91
N ASN A 90 3.81 30.74 -32.41
CA ASN A 90 3.97 29.34 -32.79
C ASN A 90 4.15 28.40 -31.58
N GLY A 91 4.49 28.95 -30.41
CA GLY A 91 4.80 28.15 -29.21
C GLY A 91 6.07 27.30 -29.35
N ASP A 92 6.97 27.66 -30.26
CA ASP A 92 8.21 26.93 -30.53
C ASP A 92 9.30 27.37 -29.54
N ASN A 93 9.45 26.59 -28.46
CA ASN A 93 10.44 26.85 -27.43
C ASN A 93 11.88 26.73 -27.93
N GLU A 94 12.16 25.90 -28.93
CA GLU A 94 13.52 25.72 -29.44
C GLU A 94 13.87 26.90 -30.37
N GLU A 95 12.93 27.31 -31.23
CA GLU A 95 13.07 28.55 -32.01
C GLU A 95 13.33 29.75 -31.10
N TRP A 96 12.54 29.91 -30.03
CA TRP A 96 12.75 30.97 -29.04
C TRP A 96 14.13 30.88 -28.37
N LYS A 97 14.57 29.68 -27.99
CA LYS A 97 15.88 29.48 -27.37
C LYS A 97 17.01 29.88 -28.31
N GLN A 98 16.96 29.51 -29.58
CA GLN A 98 17.96 29.90 -30.59
C GLN A 98 17.95 31.42 -30.83
N LEU A 99 16.76 32.01 -30.95
CA LEU A 99 16.59 33.45 -31.13
C LEU A 99 17.16 34.24 -29.95
N ARG A 100 16.88 33.79 -28.72
CA ARG A 100 17.41 34.39 -27.49
C ARG A 100 18.93 34.34 -27.44
N ILE A 101 19.55 33.20 -27.75
CA ILE A 101 21.02 33.07 -27.83
C ILE A 101 21.58 34.05 -28.87
N HIS A 102 20.92 34.18 -30.03
CA HIS A 102 21.33 35.14 -31.07
C HIS A 102 21.26 36.59 -30.58
N ILE A 103 20.19 36.98 -29.89
CA ILE A 103 20.04 38.30 -29.28
C ILE A 103 21.21 38.57 -28.33
N PHE A 104 21.46 37.69 -27.36
CA PHE A 104 22.50 37.90 -26.35
C PHE A 104 23.92 37.92 -26.93
N LYS A 105 24.20 37.17 -28.00
CA LYS A 105 25.49 37.28 -28.73
C LYS A 105 25.73 38.67 -29.32
N GLY A 106 24.66 39.40 -29.65
CA GLY A 106 24.73 40.76 -30.19
C GLY A 106 24.73 41.87 -29.13
N LEU A 107 24.57 41.55 -27.84
CA LEU A 107 24.51 42.53 -26.77
C LEU A 107 25.89 42.79 -26.15
N SER A 108 26.20 44.07 -25.91
CA SER A 108 27.34 44.50 -25.09
C SER A 108 26.96 44.43 -23.61
N GLY A 109 27.73 43.69 -22.82
CA GLY A 109 27.44 43.46 -21.39
C GLY A 109 27.45 44.75 -20.56
N GLU A 110 28.32 45.71 -20.85
CA GLU A 110 28.36 47.00 -20.13
C GLU A 110 27.12 47.85 -20.40
N ILE A 111 26.73 47.95 -21.68
CA ILE A 111 25.55 48.72 -22.10
C ILE A 111 24.28 48.05 -21.57
N LEU A 112 24.19 46.72 -21.66
CA LEU A 112 23.07 45.95 -21.10
C LEU A 112 22.93 46.20 -19.60
N THR A 113 24.04 46.16 -18.85
CA THR A 113 24.04 46.44 -17.40
C THR A 113 23.49 47.83 -17.10
N SER A 114 23.96 48.86 -17.82
CA SER A 114 23.47 50.23 -17.65
C SER A 114 21.99 50.41 -18.02
N THR A 115 21.53 49.69 -19.06
CA THR A 115 20.13 49.68 -19.48
C THR A 115 19.24 49.04 -18.43
N LEU A 116 19.62 47.88 -17.88
CA LEU A 116 18.86 47.23 -16.83
C LEU A 116 18.84 48.06 -15.54
N GLN A 117 19.92 48.75 -15.19
CA GLN A 117 19.92 49.68 -14.04
C GLN A 117 18.91 50.81 -14.21
N ARG A 118 18.84 51.43 -15.41
CA ARG A 118 17.83 52.46 -15.70
C ARG A 118 16.41 51.89 -15.72
N PHE A 119 16.22 50.70 -16.27
CA PHE A 119 14.92 50.02 -16.28
C PHE A 119 14.44 49.71 -14.86
N ASN A 120 15.32 49.18 -14.01
CA ASN A 120 15.02 48.82 -12.62
C ASN A 120 14.81 50.03 -11.71
N ALA A 121 15.27 51.22 -12.11
CA ALA A 121 15.04 52.46 -11.39
C ALA A 121 13.67 53.10 -11.69
N ASP A 122 12.87 52.50 -12.58
CA ASP A 122 11.56 52.99 -13.02
C ASP A 122 10.44 52.02 -12.56
N PRO A 123 9.76 52.33 -11.44
CA PRO A 123 8.68 51.51 -10.90
C PRO A 123 7.53 51.26 -11.87
N ASP A 124 7.18 52.24 -12.70
CA ASP A 124 6.07 52.14 -13.65
C ASP A 124 6.40 51.13 -14.75
N ARG A 125 7.65 51.13 -15.23
CA ARG A 125 8.12 50.12 -16.19
C ARG A 125 8.21 48.73 -15.60
N ILE A 126 8.60 48.60 -14.33
CA ILE A 126 8.57 47.30 -13.64
C ILE A 126 7.13 46.80 -13.52
N LEU A 127 6.19 47.67 -13.15
CA LEU A 127 4.77 47.31 -13.07
C LEU A 127 4.21 46.88 -14.43
N GLU A 128 4.47 47.63 -15.50
CA GLU A 128 4.05 47.26 -16.87
C GLU A 128 4.66 45.93 -17.32
N LEU A 129 5.93 45.70 -16.98
CA LEU A 129 6.60 44.43 -17.26
C LEU A 129 5.94 43.27 -16.49
N VAL A 130 5.78 43.37 -15.17
CA VAL A 130 5.19 42.30 -14.35
C VAL A 130 3.75 42.02 -14.79
N THR A 131 2.97 43.06 -15.07
CA THR A 131 1.58 42.94 -15.53
C THR A 131 1.42 42.48 -16.97
N SER A 132 2.49 42.34 -17.76
CA SER A 132 2.45 41.74 -19.11
C SER A 132 2.85 40.24 -19.13
N GLN A 133 3.29 39.68 -18.00
CA GLN A 133 3.72 38.27 -17.95
C GLN A 133 2.56 37.28 -18.03
N ASN A 134 2.85 36.02 -18.39
CA ASN A 134 1.88 34.91 -18.41
C ASN A 134 1.51 34.40 -17.00
N TYR A 135 2.23 34.88 -15.98
CA TYR A 135 1.98 34.60 -14.57
C TYR A 135 1.71 35.89 -13.81
N GLU A 136 1.13 35.74 -12.62
CA GLU A 136 0.83 36.83 -11.69
C GLU A 136 1.66 36.64 -10.42
N LEU A 137 2.67 37.50 -10.22
CA LEU A 137 3.35 37.59 -8.92
C LEU A 137 2.39 38.21 -7.92
N CYS A 138 2.03 37.46 -6.88
CA CYS A 138 1.09 37.92 -5.87
C CYS A 138 1.57 37.58 -4.45
N PRO A 139 1.02 38.22 -3.41
CA PRO A 139 1.27 37.85 -2.03
C PRO A 139 0.93 36.39 -1.73
N TRP A 140 1.74 35.73 -0.90
CA TRP A 140 1.56 34.29 -0.63
C TRP A 140 0.18 33.96 -0.05
N TRP A 141 -0.38 34.86 0.78
CA TRP A 141 -1.68 34.70 1.42
C TRP A 141 -2.88 34.88 0.47
N HIS A 142 -2.68 35.38 -0.76
CA HIS A 142 -3.78 35.47 -1.74
C HIS A 142 -4.38 34.10 -2.06
N THR A 143 -3.55 33.04 -2.00
CA THR A 143 -3.99 31.64 -2.20
C THR A 143 -5.06 31.19 -1.21
N HIS A 144 -5.15 31.82 -0.04
CA HIS A 144 -6.18 31.48 0.95
C HIS A 144 -7.57 31.78 0.41
N GLN A 145 -7.72 32.81 -0.43
CA GLN A 145 -9.00 33.28 -0.97
C GLN A 145 -9.21 32.92 -2.44
N ARG A 146 -8.14 32.88 -3.23
CA ARG A 146 -8.19 32.60 -4.67
C ARG A 146 -6.98 31.77 -5.08
N ILE A 147 -7.20 30.66 -5.76
CA ILE A 147 -6.13 29.84 -6.32
C ILE A 147 -6.56 29.25 -7.66
N ASN A 148 -5.66 29.22 -8.64
CA ASN A 148 -5.96 28.72 -9.99
C ASN A 148 -5.05 27.58 -10.45
N TYR A 149 -4.48 26.87 -9.47
CA TYR A 149 -3.77 25.61 -9.65
C TYR A 149 -4.00 24.71 -8.44
N ARG A 150 -3.86 23.39 -8.62
CA ARG A 150 -3.86 22.46 -7.50
C ARG A 150 -2.49 22.38 -6.87
N ARG A 151 -2.44 22.46 -5.54
CA ARG A 151 -1.23 22.32 -4.72
C ARG A 151 -1.29 21.11 -3.81
N PHE A 152 -0.14 20.67 -3.31
CA PHE A 152 -0.05 19.66 -2.27
C PHE A 152 -0.40 20.29 -0.91
N PHE A 153 -1.52 19.85 -0.32
CA PHE A 153 -2.08 20.43 0.91
C PHE A 153 -2.23 21.97 0.81
N THR A 154 -1.50 22.71 1.65
CA THR A 154 -1.48 24.17 1.71
C THR A 154 -0.09 24.73 1.33
N VAL A 155 0.75 23.93 0.66
CA VAL A 155 2.13 24.29 0.29
C VAL A 155 2.15 24.88 -1.11
N ASN A 156 2.40 26.19 -1.21
CA ASN A 156 2.29 26.95 -2.47
C ASN A 156 3.31 26.53 -3.51
N GLU A 157 4.49 26.09 -3.07
CA GLU A 157 5.66 25.73 -3.86
C GLU A 157 5.52 24.36 -4.53
N LEU A 158 4.53 23.55 -4.12
CA LEU A 158 4.29 22.21 -4.64
C LEU A 158 3.05 22.17 -5.53
N ILE A 159 3.24 22.52 -6.81
CA ILE A 159 2.21 22.42 -7.85
C ILE A 159 2.00 20.96 -8.27
N CYS A 160 0.73 20.53 -8.35
CA CYS A 160 0.42 19.15 -8.69
C CYS A 160 0.44 18.88 -10.20
N LEU A 161 0.93 17.69 -10.57
CA LEU A 161 0.89 17.18 -11.93
C LEU A 161 -0.51 16.71 -12.34
N ASN A 162 -0.80 16.79 -13.64
CA ASN A 162 -2.02 16.31 -14.30
C ASN A 162 -1.87 14.84 -14.75
N VAL A 163 -1.51 13.94 -13.84
CA VAL A 163 -1.12 12.54 -14.15
C VAL A 163 -2.25 11.65 -14.68
N GLN A 164 -3.49 12.14 -14.73
CA GLN A 164 -4.58 11.46 -15.43
C GLN A 164 -4.47 11.59 -16.96
N ASP A 165 -3.71 12.56 -17.45
CA ASP A 165 -3.32 12.64 -18.86
C ASP A 165 -2.25 11.58 -19.15
N GLU A 166 -2.46 10.78 -20.20
CA GLU A 166 -1.62 9.63 -20.53
C GLU A 166 -0.17 10.05 -20.85
N GLU A 167 0.03 11.19 -21.50
CA GLU A 167 1.35 11.67 -21.87
C GLU A 167 2.12 12.16 -20.64
N VAL A 168 1.43 12.86 -19.74
CA VAL A 168 1.98 13.30 -18.45
C VAL A 168 2.37 12.09 -17.61
N PHE A 169 1.52 11.07 -17.54
CA PHE A 169 1.81 9.81 -16.86
C PHE A 169 3.07 9.15 -17.41
N LYS A 170 3.16 8.95 -18.74
CA LYS A 170 4.31 8.29 -19.38
C LYS A 170 5.61 9.05 -19.14
N GLN A 171 5.63 10.35 -19.43
CA GLN A 171 6.84 11.16 -19.28
C GLN A 171 7.31 11.24 -17.81
N SER A 172 6.38 11.35 -16.86
CA SER A 172 6.75 11.38 -15.42
C SER A 172 7.26 10.03 -14.89
N HIS A 173 6.99 8.91 -15.58
CA HIS A 173 7.34 7.56 -15.13
C HIS A 173 8.43 6.89 -15.98
N GLU A 174 8.93 7.54 -17.03
CA GLU A 174 9.90 6.94 -17.97
C GLU A 174 11.18 6.46 -17.28
N LEU A 175 11.76 7.30 -16.41
CA LEU A 175 12.92 6.92 -15.62
C LEU A 175 12.61 5.75 -14.67
N ILE A 176 11.48 5.80 -13.97
CA ILE A 176 11.06 4.75 -13.03
C ILE A 176 10.92 3.41 -13.77
N LYS A 177 10.30 3.44 -14.95
CA LYS A 177 10.19 2.26 -15.81
C LYS A 177 11.56 1.74 -16.23
N THR A 178 12.47 2.62 -16.64
CA THR A 178 13.84 2.23 -17.02
C THR A 178 14.54 1.52 -15.86
N LEU A 179 14.45 2.05 -14.64
CA LEU A 179 15.03 1.43 -13.45
C LEU A 179 14.44 0.05 -13.13
N VAL A 180 13.13 -0.14 -13.37
CA VAL A 180 12.46 -1.45 -13.21
C VAL A 180 12.88 -2.43 -14.31
N ASP A 181 12.88 -2.00 -15.57
CA ASP A 181 13.20 -2.84 -16.72
C ASP A 181 14.68 -3.29 -16.69
N GLU A 182 15.59 -2.45 -16.19
CA GLU A 182 17.01 -2.77 -15.97
C GLU A 182 17.25 -3.61 -14.69
N GLY A 183 16.23 -3.83 -13.87
CA GLY A 183 16.34 -4.59 -12.62
C GLY A 183 17.13 -3.86 -11.52
N LEU A 184 17.20 -2.53 -11.55
CA LEU A 184 17.84 -1.70 -10.53
C LEU A 184 16.94 -1.50 -9.30
N ILE A 185 15.63 -1.64 -9.46
CA ILE A 185 14.64 -1.62 -8.37
C ILE A 185 13.60 -2.73 -8.55
N ASP A 186 13.26 -3.43 -7.47
CA ASP A 186 12.30 -4.55 -7.46
C ASP A 186 10.85 -4.11 -7.12
N GLY A 187 10.69 -2.88 -6.64
CA GLY A 187 9.40 -2.40 -6.15
C GLY A 187 9.31 -0.89 -5.97
N LEU A 188 8.07 -0.42 -5.82
CA LEU A 188 7.71 0.98 -5.73
C LEU A 188 6.88 1.25 -4.47
N ARG A 189 7.19 2.35 -3.78
CA ARG A 189 6.31 2.98 -2.80
C ARG A 189 5.75 4.24 -3.41
N ILE A 190 4.43 4.31 -3.55
CA ILE A 190 3.74 5.48 -4.10
C ILE A 190 3.47 6.48 -2.97
N ASP A 191 4.00 7.69 -3.14
CA ASP A 191 3.74 8.81 -2.25
C ASP A 191 2.32 9.35 -2.46
N HIS A 192 1.64 9.73 -1.36
CA HIS A 192 0.39 10.48 -1.37
C HIS A 192 -0.65 10.03 -2.44
N ILE A 193 -0.98 8.73 -2.48
CA ILE A 193 -1.92 8.18 -3.48
C ILE A 193 -3.29 8.88 -3.46
N ASP A 194 -3.69 9.38 -2.28
CA ASP A 194 -4.96 10.06 -2.05
C ASP A 194 -5.03 11.47 -2.66
N GLY A 195 -3.92 12.03 -3.15
CA GLY A 195 -3.90 13.30 -3.89
C GLY A 195 -4.25 13.19 -5.37
N LEU A 196 -4.25 11.97 -5.92
CA LEU A 196 -4.51 11.74 -7.34
C LEU A 196 -5.98 11.97 -7.69
N TYR A 197 -6.23 12.35 -8.94
CA TYR A 197 -7.59 12.54 -9.45
C TYR A 197 -8.38 11.22 -9.43
N ASN A 198 -7.86 10.17 -10.07
CA ASN A 198 -8.38 8.80 -10.02
C ASN A 198 -7.26 7.81 -9.62
N PRO A 199 -7.11 7.51 -8.31
CA PRO A 199 -6.09 6.59 -7.82
C PRO A 199 -6.22 5.17 -8.38
N THR A 200 -7.45 4.67 -8.53
CA THR A 200 -7.71 3.32 -9.05
C THR A 200 -7.18 3.19 -10.47
N ALA A 201 -7.57 4.12 -11.37
CA ALA A 201 -7.08 4.13 -12.75
C ALA A 201 -5.55 4.28 -12.83
N TYR A 202 -4.97 5.17 -12.02
CA TYR A 202 -3.52 5.33 -11.95
C TYR A 202 -2.81 4.02 -11.58
N LEU A 203 -3.28 3.27 -10.58
CA LEU A 203 -2.67 2.01 -10.16
C LEU A 203 -2.77 0.92 -11.24
N TYR A 204 -3.88 0.84 -11.96
CA TYR A 204 -4.02 -0.07 -13.10
C TYR A 204 -3.07 0.32 -14.25
N ASN A 205 -2.97 1.61 -14.56
CA ASN A 205 -2.04 2.11 -15.58
C ASN A 205 -0.58 1.84 -15.19
N LEU A 206 -0.21 2.10 -13.93
CA LEU A 206 1.12 1.78 -13.39
C LEU A 206 1.41 0.30 -13.49
N ARG A 207 0.52 -0.57 -12.98
CA ARG A 207 0.68 -2.03 -13.05
C ARG A 207 0.89 -2.52 -14.50
N LYS A 208 0.14 -1.95 -15.45
CA LYS A 208 0.30 -2.24 -16.88
C LYS A 208 1.66 -1.77 -17.42
N TYR A 209 2.15 -0.62 -16.96
CA TYR A 209 3.37 0.02 -17.47
C TYR A 209 4.67 -0.60 -16.94
N ILE A 210 4.70 -1.00 -15.65
CA ILE A 210 5.88 -1.57 -14.98
C ILE A 210 5.83 -3.11 -14.85
N GLY A 211 4.73 -3.74 -15.23
CA GLY A 211 4.60 -5.20 -15.29
C GLY A 211 3.99 -5.87 -14.04
N PRO A 212 3.61 -7.16 -14.18
CA PRO A 212 2.78 -7.86 -13.18
C PRO A 212 3.53 -8.30 -11.91
N LYS A 213 4.87 -8.32 -11.93
CA LYS A 213 5.69 -8.88 -10.83
C LYS A 213 6.24 -7.84 -9.87
N THR A 214 6.36 -6.59 -10.29
CA THR A 214 6.98 -5.52 -9.49
C THR A 214 6.19 -5.28 -8.20
N TYR A 215 6.86 -5.22 -7.06
CA TYR A 215 6.19 -4.95 -5.79
C TYR A 215 5.68 -3.49 -5.76
N ILE A 216 4.46 -3.24 -5.31
CA ILE A 216 3.89 -1.89 -5.21
C ILE A 216 3.18 -1.76 -3.87
N VAL A 217 3.47 -0.70 -3.14
CA VAL A 217 2.69 -0.25 -1.98
C VAL A 217 2.35 1.22 -2.11
N ALA A 218 1.27 1.64 -1.46
CA ALA A 218 0.86 3.03 -1.46
C ALA A 218 0.91 3.60 -0.04
N GLU A 219 1.42 4.81 0.10
CA GLU A 219 1.15 5.59 1.29
C GLU A 219 -0.32 5.99 1.31
N LYS A 220 -1.08 5.37 2.21
CA LYS A 220 -2.50 5.63 2.40
C LYS A 220 -2.86 5.47 3.87
N ILE A 221 -3.52 6.48 4.42
CA ILE A 221 -3.96 6.49 5.82
C ILE A 221 -5.36 5.90 5.91
N LEU A 222 -5.51 4.82 6.68
CA LEU A 222 -6.79 4.14 6.89
C LEU A 222 -7.39 4.56 8.23
N GLU A 223 -8.58 5.11 8.21
CA GLU A 223 -9.36 5.37 9.41
C GLU A 223 -9.90 4.08 10.03
N LYS A 224 -10.32 4.17 11.29
CA LYS A 224 -10.80 2.99 12.01
C LYS A 224 -11.99 2.31 11.32
N GLY A 225 -11.77 1.09 10.83
CA GLY A 225 -12.78 0.29 10.17
C GLY A 225 -12.89 0.53 8.66
N GLU A 226 -12.13 1.49 8.13
CA GLU A 226 -11.91 1.67 6.69
C GLU A 226 -11.15 0.47 6.13
N LYS A 227 -11.42 0.12 4.87
CA LYS A 227 -10.70 -0.94 4.15
C LYS A 227 -10.07 -0.34 2.91
N LEU A 228 -8.84 -0.77 2.63
CA LEU A 228 -8.21 -0.52 1.34
C LEU A 228 -9.03 -1.20 0.22
N PRO A 229 -9.23 -0.56 -0.94
CA PRO A 229 -9.92 -1.18 -2.07
C PRO A 229 -9.24 -2.51 -2.47
N ILE A 230 -10.00 -3.61 -2.46
CA ILE A 230 -9.45 -4.97 -2.62
C ILE A 230 -9.01 -5.29 -4.06
N ASP A 231 -9.51 -4.53 -5.02
CA ASP A 231 -9.23 -4.64 -6.44
C ASP A 231 -8.01 -3.82 -6.88
N TRP A 232 -7.43 -3.00 -6.00
CA TRP A 232 -6.21 -2.28 -6.32
C TRP A 232 -5.04 -3.26 -6.60
N PRO A 233 -4.33 -3.12 -7.72
CA PRO A 233 -3.28 -4.06 -8.13
C PRO A 233 -1.94 -3.83 -7.40
N ILE A 234 -1.99 -3.73 -6.07
CA ILE A 234 -0.85 -3.47 -5.17
C ILE A 234 -0.77 -4.49 -4.03
N GLN A 235 0.31 -4.49 -3.26
CA GLN A 235 0.53 -5.40 -2.13
C GLN A 235 0.04 -4.84 -0.79
N GLY A 236 -0.29 -3.55 -0.71
CA GLY A 236 -0.91 -2.93 0.46
C GLY A 236 -0.45 -1.50 0.71
N THR A 237 -0.44 -1.13 1.99
CA THR A 237 -0.07 0.21 2.46
C THR A 237 1.40 0.26 2.90
N THR A 238 1.88 1.45 3.23
CA THR A 238 3.14 1.67 3.96
C THR A 238 3.08 1.33 5.45
N GLY A 239 1.93 0.88 5.97
CA GLY A 239 1.86 0.22 7.28
C GLY A 239 1.42 1.05 8.48
N TYR A 240 0.91 2.27 8.30
CA TYR A 240 0.33 3.06 9.40
C TYR A 240 -0.88 2.39 10.07
N ASP A 241 -1.64 1.59 9.31
CA ASP A 241 -2.72 0.74 9.82
C ASP A 241 -2.19 -0.32 10.80
N PHE A 242 -1.05 -0.94 10.48
CA PHE A 242 -0.38 -1.88 11.39
C PHE A 242 0.16 -1.15 12.64
N LEU A 243 0.84 -0.01 12.45
CA LEU A 243 1.34 0.84 13.54
C LEU A 243 0.23 1.14 14.54
N SER A 244 -0.89 1.66 14.06
CA SER A 244 -2.06 2.01 14.86
C SER A 244 -2.61 0.83 15.66
N VAL A 245 -2.75 -0.34 15.04
CA VAL A 245 -3.26 -1.56 15.70
C VAL A 245 -2.28 -2.09 16.75
N CYS A 246 -0.98 -2.10 16.46
CA CYS A 246 0.06 -2.50 17.42
C CYS A 246 0.13 -1.54 18.61
N ASN A 247 0.14 -0.24 18.36
CA ASN A 247 0.12 0.78 19.40
C ASN A 247 -1.11 0.63 20.31
N ASN A 248 -2.29 0.37 19.72
CA ASN A 248 -3.52 0.19 20.47
C ASN A 248 -3.61 -1.14 21.23
N VAL A 249 -3.07 -2.26 20.76
CA VAL A 249 -3.09 -3.50 21.58
C VAL A 249 -2.17 -3.39 22.80
N CYS A 250 -1.10 -2.62 22.69
CA CYS A 250 -0.18 -2.29 23.80
C CYS A 250 -0.72 -1.21 24.75
N SER A 251 -1.79 -0.48 24.38
CA SER A 251 -2.52 0.45 25.26
C SER A 251 -3.48 -0.26 26.20
N CYS A 252 -3.35 -0.01 27.50
CA CYS A 252 -4.21 -0.61 28.52
C CYS A 252 -5.53 0.17 28.68
N GLN A 253 -6.65 -0.48 28.36
CA GLN A 253 -7.98 0.12 28.43
C GLN A 253 -8.43 0.49 29.87
N SER A 254 -7.79 -0.07 30.91
CA SER A 254 -8.12 0.23 32.31
C SER A 254 -7.82 1.69 32.69
N GLY A 255 -6.83 2.32 32.05
CA GLY A 255 -6.47 3.72 32.24
C GLY A 255 -7.48 4.71 31.65
N LYS A 256 -8.38 4.26 30.76
CA LYS A 256 -9.24 5.14 29.95
C LYS A 256 -10.08 6.11 30.75
N LYS A 257 -10.78 5.61 31.77
CA LYS A 257 -11.65 6.46 32.59
C LYS A 257 -10.84 7.50 33.37
N ILE A 258 -9.65 7.14 33.84
CA ILE A 258 -8.78 8.00 34.64
C ILE A 258 -8.21 9.13 33.78
N LEU A 259 -7.66 8.80 32.61
CA LEU A 259 -7.10 9.79 31.68
C LEU A 259 -8.18 10.72 31.12
N ASN A 260 -9.36 10.20 30.75
CA ASN A 260 -10.51 11.03 30.36
C ASN A 260 -10.90 12.03 31.46
N ASN A 261 -11.02 11.56 32.70
CA ASN A 261 -11.43 12.40 33.82
C ASN A 261 -10.38 13.44 34.18
N TYR A 262 -9.09 13.09 34.08
CA TYR A 262 -8.01 14.05 34.29
C TYR A 262 -8.01 15.11 33.18
N TYR A 263 -8.07 14.69 31.92
CA TYR A 263 -8.03 15.62 30.78
C TYR A 263 -9.19 16.62 30.78
N ARG A 264 -10.41 16.18 31.15
CA ARG A 264 -11.55 17.10 31.33
C ARG A 264 -11.28 18.20 32.37
N LYS A 265 -10.46 17.93 33.38
CA LYS A 265 -10.06 18.95 34.37
C LYS A 265 -9.00 19.89 33.80
N VAL A 266 -8.11 19.38 32.96
CA VAL A 266 -7.09 20.18 32.27
C VAL A 266 -7.75 21.17 31.31
N THR A 267 -8.75 20.72 30.53
CA THR A 267 -9.40 21.55 29.51
C THR A 267 -10.57 22.39 30.02
N GLY A 268 -11.07 22.15 31.24
CA GLY A 268 -12.25 22.85 31.79
C GLY A 268 -13.60 22.50 31.13
N GLU A 269 -13.59 21.75 30.01
CA GLU A 269 -14.77 21.47 29.20
C GLU A 269 -14.99 19.96 28.93
N ASN A 270 -16.25 19.57 28.72
CA ASN A 270 -16.60 18.29 28.11
C ASN A 270 -16.47 18.37 26.57
N LEU A 271 -15.25 18.62 26.08
CA LEU A 271 -14.97 18.69 24.64
C LEU A 271 -15.26 17.34 23.96
N SER A 272 -16.23 17.34 23.05
CA SER A 272 -16.43 16.24 22.12
C SER A 272 -15.37 16.32 21.03
N ILE A 273 -14.46 15.35 21.00
CA ILE A 273 -13.41 15.28 19.97
C ILE A 273 -13.97 15.33 18.54
N LYS A 274 -15.18 14.81 18.31
CA LYS A 274 -15.83 14.88 16.99
C LYS A 274 -16.22 16.31 16.60
N ILE A 275 -16.66 17.10 17.57
CA ILE A 275 -17.01 18.51 17.35
C ILE A 275 -15.74 19.31 17.11
N ASP A 276 -14.70 19.08 17.90
CA ASP A 276 -13.40 19.73 17.75
C ASP A 276 -12.73 19.40 16.41
N GLN A 277 -12.76 18.13 16.00
CA GLN A 277 -12.30 17.68 14.67
C GLN A 277 -13.05 18.40 13.55
N TYR A 278 -14.38 18.45 13.61
CA TYR A 278 -15.19 19.17 12.62
C TYR A 278 -14.83 20.65 12.58
N ALA A 279 -14.75 21.31 13.72
CA ALA A 279 -14.40 22.73 13.83
C ALA A 279 -13.01 23.03 13.25
N LYS A 280 -12.01 22.20 13.53
CA LYS A 280 -10.65 22.34 12.98
C LYS A 280 -10.61 22.12 11.48
N LYS A 281 -11.33 21.12 10.95
CA LYS A 281 -11.46 20.91 9.50
C LYS A 281 -12.14 22.11 8.83
N CYS A 282 -13.21 22.65 9.42
CA CYS A 282 -13.84 23.88 8.94
C CYS A 282 -12.89 25.08 8.97
N LYS A 283 -12.07 25.21 10.03
CA LYS A 283 -11.08 26.28 10.16
C LYS A 283 -10.01 26.22 9.07
N ILE A 284 -9.49 25.04 8.73
CA ILE A 284 -8.56 24.88 7.59
C ILE A 284 -9.21 25.35 6.28
N LEU A 285 -10.45 24.91 6.02
CA LEU A 285 -11.20 25.32 4.83
C LEU A 285 -11.45 26.84 4.78
N THR A 286 -11.61 27.48 5.94
CA THR A 286 -11.94 28.91 6.04
C THR A 286 -10.68 29.78 6.05
N ASP A 287 -9.59 29.34 6.66
CA ASP A 287 -8.42 30.19 6.87
C ASP A 287 -7.39 30.03 5.75
N GLN A 288 -7.29 28.82 5.17
CA GLN A 288 -6.17 28.45 4.28
C GLN A 288 -6.60 27.92 2.91
N MET A 289 -7.84 27.42 2.76
CA MET A 289 -8.30 26.75 1.54
C MET A 289 -9.64 27.29 0.97
N GLN A 290 -9.94 28.58 1.16
CA GLN A 290 -11.19 29.13 0.62
C GLN A 290 -11.17 29.19 -0.91
N GLY A 291 -10.00 29.39 -1.53
CA GLY A 291 -9.86 29.41 -2.98
C GLY A 291 -10.22 28.07 -3.62
N GLU A 292 -9.72 26.96 -3.06
CA GLU A 292 -10.09 25.61 -3.49
C GLU A 292 -11.59 25.34 -3.30
N LEU A 293 -12.15 25.79 -2.18
CA LEU A 293 -13.57 25.64 -1.88
C LEU A 293 -14.45 26.46 -2.84
N ASP A 294 -14.03 27.67 -3.20
CA ASP A 294 -14.71 28.54 -4.16
C ASP A 294 -14.75 27.92 -5.57
N ASN A 295 -13.64 27.33 -6.01
CA ASN A 295 -13.59 26.59 -7.27
C ASN A 295 -14.59 25.42 -7.31
N LEU A 296 -14.69 24.65 -6.21
CA LEU A 296 -15.70 23.59 -6.09
C LEU A 296 -17.13 24.13 -6.02
N ALA A 297 -17.36 25.25 -5.32
CA ALA A 297 -18.67 25.88 -5.24
C ALA A 297 -19.16 26.37 -6.62
N LYS A 298 -18.27 26.95 -7.44
CA LYS A 298 -18.56 27.30 -8.83
C LYS A 298 -18.91 26.07 -9.68
N SER A 299 -18.17 24.97 -9.52
CA SER A 299 -18.44 23.70 -10.21
C SER A 299 -19.81 23.13 -9.81
N LEU A 300 -20.13 23.11 -8.50
CA LEU A 300 -21.43 22.66 -8.00
C LEU A 300 -22.58 23.56 -8.48
N ALA A 301 -22.38 24.88 -8.46
CA ALA A 301 -23.37 25.84 -8.94
C ALA A 301 -23.69 25.60 -10.42
N SER A 302 -22.68 25.31 -11.24
CA SER A 302 -22.89 24.93 -12.65
C SER A 302 -23.68 23.62 -12.79
N LEU A 303 -23.44 22.62 -11.94
CA LEU A 303 -24.19 21.36 -11.94
C LEU A 303 -25.66 21.55 -11.52
N LEU A 304 -25.93 22.46 -10.59
CA LEU A 304 -27.27 22.75 -10.08
C LEU A 304 -28.01 23.84 -10.87
N GLY A 305 -27.35 24.49 -11.84
CA GLY A 305 -27.93 25.60 -12.59
C GLY A 305 -28.13 26.88 -11.77
N VAL A 306 -27.31 27.07 -10.72
CA VAL A 306 -27.35 28.24 -9.82
C VAL A 306 -26.46 29.34 -10.37
N VAL A 307 -27.04 30.49 -10.69
CA VAL A 307 -26.32 31.68 -11.22
C VAL A 307 -26.19 32.82 -10.21
N ASP A 308 -27.04 32.82 -9.19
CA ASP A 308 -27.09 33.87 -8.16
C ASP A 308 -25.89 33.78 -7.19
N GLN A 309 -25.27 34.92 -6.89
CA GLN A 309 -24.06 34.96 -6.05
C GLN A 309 -24.34 34.55 -4.60
N GLU A 310 -25.45 35.00 -4.01
CA GLU A 310 -25.82 34.68 -2.63
C GLU A 310 -26.04 33.17 -2.47
N LYS A 311 -26.72 32.55 -3.43
CA LYS A 311 -26.87 31.08 -3.49
C LYS A 311 -25.55 30.35 -3.72
N ARG A 312 -24.60 30.92 -4.46
CA ARG A 312 -23.25 30.33 -4.61
C ARG A 312 -22.48 30.35 -3.30
N ASP A 313 -22.57 31.44 -2.54
CA ASP A 313 -21.95 31.53 -1.21
C ASP A 313 -22.59 30.52 -0.24
N ALA A 314 -23.92 30.33 -0.31
CA ALA A 314 -24.60 29.26 0.44
C ALA A 314 -24.14 27.85 0.04
N LEU A 315 -23.91 27.58 -1.26
CA LEU A 315 -23.33 26.32 -1.73
C LEU A 315 -21.90 26.10 -1.20
N LYS A 316 -21.10 27.17 -1.11
CA LYS A 316 -19.76 27.14 -0.53
C LYS A 316 -19.81 26.69 0.94
N ASP A 317 -20.75 27.21 1.72
CA ASP A 317 -20.97 26.80 3.11
C ASP A 317 -21.45 25.35 3.24
N ILE A 318 -22.34 24.90 2.35
CA ILE A 318 -22.78 23.50 2.29
C ILE A 318 -21.59 22.58 2.00
N LEU A 319 -20.73 22.94 1.03
CA LEU A 319 -19.55 22.16 0.69
C LEU A 319 -18.52 22.13 1.81
N LYS A 320 -18.31 23.26 2.50
CA LYS A 320 -17.46 23.33 3.69
C LYS A 320 -17.91 22.29 4.72
N SER A 321 -19.20 22.28 5.05
CA SER A 321 -19.76 21.31 5.98
C SER A 321 -19.67 19.87 5.47
N PHE A 322 -19.96 19.63 4.19
CA PHE A 322 -19.87 18.30 3.58
C PHE A 322 -18.45 17.71 3.68
N ILE A 323 -17.44 18.48 3.30
CA ILE A 323 -16.02 18.08 3.32
C ILE A 323 -15.51 17.95 4.76
N ALA A 324 -15.88 18.87 5.65
CA ALA A 324 -15.49 18.82 7.06
C ALA A 324 -16.12 17.61 7.80
N LEU A 325 -17.35 17.21 7.45
CA LEU A 325 -18.02 16.03 8.03
C LEU A 325 -17.50 14.70 7.48
N PHE A 326 -16.74 14.71 6.38
CA PHE A 326 -16.25 13.50 5.75
C PHE A 326 -15.39 12.67 6.73
N PRO A 327 -15.74 11.38 6.99
CA PRO A 327 -15.20 10.62 8.11
C PRO A 327 -13.91 9.86 7.80
N VAL A 328 -13.53 9.79 6.52
CA VAL A 328 -12.32 9.15 5.99
C VAL A 328 -11.54 10.15 5.14
N TYR A 329 -10.31 9.81 4.78
CA TYR A 329 -9.49 10.64 3.89
C TYR A 329 -10.19 10.92 2.57
N ARG A 330 -10.73 9.90 1.90
CA ARG A 330 -11.55 10.02 0.69
C ARG A 330 -12.22 8.69 0.32
N LEU A 331 -13.09 8.74 -0.68
CA LEU A 331 -13.63 7.58 -1.40
C LEU A 331 -12.98 7.45 -2.80
N TYR A 332 -13.20 6.30 -3.44
CA TYR A 332 -12.47 5.89 -4.65
C TYR A 332 -13.36 5.45 -5.83
N ASP A 333 -14.69 5.43 -5.67
CA ASP A 333 -15.61 5.20 -6.78
C ASP A 333 -15.48 6.36 -7.78
N ASP A 334 -15.29 6.03 -9.05
CA ASP A 334 -15.05 6.97 -10.15
C ASP A 334 -16.23 7.10 -11.12
N CYS A 335 -17.30 6.34 -10.90
CA CYS A 335 -18.55 6.43 -11.64
C CYS A 335 -19.77 6.09 -10.77
N PHE A 336 -20.96 6.52 -11.22
CA PHE A 336 -22.23 6.07 -10.65
C PHE A 336 -22.72 4.78 -11.33
N PRO A 337 -23.45 3.92 -10.60
CA PRO A 337 -23.77 4.01 -9.17
C PRO A 337 -22.54 3.80 -8.28
N LEU A 338 -22.47 4.54 -7.17
CA LEU A 338 -21.47 4.28 -6.13
C LEU A 338 -21.74 2.92 -5.48
N SER A 339 -20.71 2.29 -4.95
CA SER A 339 -20.85 1.09 -4.11
C SER A 339 -21.80 1.36 -2.94
N ILE A 340 -22.57 0.35 -2.55
CA ILE A 340 -23.66 0.47 -1.55
C ILE A 340 -23.13 1.12 -0.26
N THR A 341 -22.00 0.65 0.26
CA THR A 341 -21.39 1.18 1.48
C THR A 341 -21.00 2.65 1.37
N ASN A 342 -20.48 3.06 0.21
CA ASN A 342 -20.05 4.45 -0.01
C ASN A 342 -21.24 5.38 -0.25
N PHE A 343 -22.28 4.90 -0.93
CA PHE A 343 -23.54 5.62 -1.06
C PHE A 343 -24.24 5.81 0.30
N GLU A 344 -24.25 4.79 1.16
CA GLU A 344 -24.76 4.88 2.54
C GLU A 344 -23.98 5.91 3.37
N LEU A 345 -22.64 5.92 3.25
CA LEU A 345 -21.80 6.91 3.91
C LEU A 345 -22.17 8.33 3.45
N VAL A 346 -22.20 8.58 2.14
CA VAL A 346 -22.54 9.90 1.57
C VAL A 346 -23.97 10.31 1.96
N SER A 347 -24.93 9.39 1.93
CA SER A 347 -26.31 9.63 2.38
C SER A 347 -26.35 10.05 3.86
N SER A 348 -25.56 9.40 4.72
CA SER A 348 -25.46 9.78 6.14
C SER A 348 -24.85 11.17 6.35
N LEU A 349 -24.06 11.68 5.41
CA LEU A 349 -23.55 13.05 5.45
C LEU A 349 -24.67 14.03 5.12
N PHE A 350 -25.45 13.75 4.07
CA PHE A 350 -26.63 14.57 3.74
C PHE A 350 -27.64 14.61 4.89
N GLU A 351 -27.87 13.50 5.60
CA GLU A 351 -28.73 13.49 6.79
C GLU A 351 -28.22 14.41 7.92
N LYS A 352 -26.90 14.61 8.03
CA LYS A 352 -26.31 15.55 9.00
C LYS A 352 -26.44 16.99 8.52
N LEU A 353 -26.24 17.25 7.22
CA LEU A 353 -26.42 18.57 6.63
C LEU A 353 -27.87 19.05 6.77
N MET A 354 -28.84 18.17 6.55
CA MET A 354 -30.28 18.46 6.73
C MET A 354 -30.69 18.73 8.19
N LYS A 355 -29.82 18.43 9.16
CA LYS A 355 -30.04 18.74 10.58
C LYS A 355 -29.34 20.02 11.00
N ASN A 356 -28.55 20.65 10.13
CA ASN A 356 -27.89 21.91 10.42
C ASN A 356 -28.77 23.08 9.94
N PRO A 357 -29.48 23.79 10.84
CA PRO A 357 -30.39 24.87 10.47
C PRO A 357 -29.68 26.13 9.92
N GLU A 358 -28.36 26.21 10.05
CA GLU A 358 -27.55 27.34 9.52
C GLU A 358 -27.30 27.22 8.01
N LEU A 359 -27.56 26.05 7.40
CA LEU A 359 -27.38 25.83 5.96
C LEU A 359 -28.69 26.08 5.21
N ASP A 360 -28.59 26.53 3.95
CA ASP A 360 -29.74 26.62 3.04
C ASP A 360 -30.27 25.21 2.74
N GLN A 361 -31.41 24.86 3.35
CA GLN A 361 -31.98 23.52 3.27
C GLN A 361 -32.48 23.18 1.86
N GLU A 362 -32.92 24.18 1.08
CA GLU A 362 -33.37 23.96 -0.29
C GLU A 362 -32.18 23.52 -1.16
N LEU A 363 -31.05 24.20 -1.03
CA LEU A 363 -29.82 23.86 -1.75
C LEU A 363 -29.21 22.53 -1.28
N VAL A 364 -29.27 22.20 0.02
CA VAL A 364 -28.86 20.87 0.52
C VAL A 364 -29.72 19.77 -0.10
N ASP A 365 -31.04 19.95 -0.13
CA ASP A 365 -31.97 19.00 -0.75
C ASP A 365 -31.72 18.85 -2.26
N GLN A 366 -31.47 19.96 -2.98
CA GLN A 366 -31.11 19.92 -4.40
C GLN A 366 -29.81 19.13 -4.64
N PHE A 367 -28.78 19.38 -3.82
CA PHE A 367 -27.50 18.67 -3.91
C PHE A 367 -27.66 17.17 -3.63
N ARG A 368 -28.42 16.82 -2.58
CA ARG A 368 -28.75 15.41 -2.24
C ARG A 368 -29.50 14.73 -3.38
N ASN A 369 -30.48 15.41 -3.99
CA ASN A 369 -31.30 14.86 -5.05
C ASN A 369 -30.48 14.51 -6.29
N GLN A 370 -29.44 15.30 -6.64
CA GLN A 370 -28.53 14.95 -7.74
C GLN A 370 -27.81 13.62 -7.49
N PHE A 371 -27.29 13.40 -6.27
CA PHE A 371 -26.66 12.13 -5.89
C PHE A 371 -27.65 10.95 -5.94
N GLN A 372 -28.86 11.15 -5.43
CA GLN A 372 -29.89 10.10 -5.43
C GLN A 372 -30.34 9.73 -6.86
N GLN A 373 -30.53 10.73 -7.73
CA GLN A 373 -30.87 10.51 -9.14
C GLN A 373 -29.74 9.81 -9.87
N ALA A 374 -28.49 10.25 -9.67
CA ALA A 374 -27.32 9.63 -10.28
C ALA A 374 -27.14 8.16 -9.85
N GLN A 375 -27.55 7.79 -8.63
CA GLN A 375 -27.47 6.42 -8.15
C GLN A 375 -28.44 5.46 -8.87
N VAL A 376 -29.58 5.95 -9.39
CA VAL A 376 -30.64 5.11 -9.99
C VAL A 376 -30.78 5.24 -11.49
N ALA A 377 -30.37 6.37 -12.07
CA ALA A 377 -30.41 6.59 -13.52
C ALA A 377 -29.31 5.78 -14.24
N TYR A 378 -29.51 5.45 -15.52
CA TYR A 378 -28.50 4.77 -16.32
C TYR A 378 -27.95 5.71 -17.41
N GLN A 379 -26.65 6.00 -17.36
CA GLN A 379 -25.87 6.70 -18.40
C GLN A 379 -26.39 8.09 -18.83
N SER A 380 -26.74 8.96 -17.87
CA SER A 380 -27.03 10.36 -18.21
C SER A 380 -25.74 11.20 -18.25
N PRO A 381 -25.60 12.20 -19.15
CA PRO A 381 -24.44 13.10 -19.16
C PRO A 381 -24.18 13.80 -17.81
N ASN A 382 -25.23 14.06 -17.03
CA ASN A 382 -25.13 14.62 -15.68
C ASN A 382 -24.39 13.70 -14.70
N GLN A 383 -24.40 12.37 -14.89
CA GLN A 383 -23.65 11.44 -14.03
C GLN A 383 -22.15 11.61 -14.16
N THR A 384 -21.64 11.80 -15.39
CA THR A 384 -20.21 11.98 -15.62
C THR A 384 -19.73 13.29 -15.01
N ALA A 385 -20.48 14.38 -15.19
CA ALA A 385 -20.13 15.67 -14.60
C ALA A 385 -20.20 15.65 -13.06
N LEU A 386 -21.19 14.96 -12.48
CA LEU A 386 -21.29 14.77 -11.03
C LEU A 386 -20.16 13.88 -10.48
N ALA A 387 -19.76 12.83 -11.21
CA ALA A 387 -18.64 11.97 -10.85
C ALA A 387 -17.31 12.74 -10.87
N ASP A 388 -17.06 13.55 -11.90
CA ASP A 388 -15.90 14.44 -11.98
C ASP A 388 -15.85 15.42 -10.79
N PHE A 389 -16.96 16.10 -10.51
CA PHE A 389 -17.09 16.97 -9.33
C PHE A 389 -16.84 16.21 -8.01
N PHE A 390 -17.35 14.98 -7.89
CA PHE A 390 -17.15 14.16 -6.71
C PHE A 390 -15.67 13.76 -6.55
N LEU A 391 -14.98 13.37 -7.62
CA LEU A 391 -13.55 13.10 -7.61
C LEU A 391 -12.73 14.34 -7.23
N ARG A 392 -13.12 15.53 -7.71
CA ARG A 392 -12.50 16.80 -7.29
C ARG A 392 -12.73 17.10 -5.81
N CYS A 393 -13.93 16.82 -5.27
CA CYS A 393 -14.17 16.86 -3.83
C CYS A 393 -13.22 15.90 -3.08
N MET A 394 -13.04 14.68 -3.59
CA MET A 394 -12.18 13.67 -2.96
C MET A 394 -10.69 14.05 -2.97
N GLN A 395 -10.23 14.88 -3.92
CA GLN A 395 -8.89 15.47 -3.88
C GLN A 395 -8.72 16.51 -2.77
N LEU A 396 -9.82 17.08 -2.23
CA LEU A 396 -9.78 18.08 -1.16
C LEU A 396 -10.05 17.48 0.23
N THR A 397 -10.85 16.41 0.35
CA THR A 397 -11.14 15.78 1.65
C THR A 397 -9.88 15.27 2.36
N GLY A 398 -8.92 14.71 1.61
CA GLY A 398 -7.64 14.21 2.14
C GLY A 398 -6.79 15.31 2.77
N PRO A 399 -6.44 16.39 2.04
CA PRO A 399 -5.78 17.57 2.60
C PRO A 399 -6.45 18.14 3.85
N VAL A 400 -7.78 18.26 3.84
CA VAL A 400 -8.53 18.79 4.99
C VAL A 400 -8.45 17.84 6.18
N MET A 401 -8.45 16.52 5.96
CA MET A 401 -8.22 15.53 7.02
C MET A 401 -6.80 15.67 7.58
N ALA A 402 -5.76 15.68 6.74
CA ALA A 402 -4.37 15.81 7.17
C ALA A 402 -4.13 17.11 7.96
N LYS A 403 -4.48 18.26 7.38
CA LYS A 403 -4.23 19.57 8.01
C LYS A 403 -5.12 19.83 9.23
N GLY A 404 -6.38 19.39 9.18
CA GLY A 404 -7.35 19.59 10.26
C GLY A 404 -7.18 18.62 11.44
N VAL A 405 -6.72 17.40 11.16
CA VAL A 405 -6.57 16.34 12.17
C VAL A 405 -5.11 16.13 12.55
N GLU A 406 -4.28 15.69 11.62
CA GLU A 406 -2.89 15.33 11.91
C GLU A 406 -2.03 16.53 12.32
N ASP A 407 -2.24 17.68 11.67
CA ASP A 407 -1.45 18.89 11.89
C ASP A 407 -2.18 19.95 12.72
N THR A 408 -3.33 19.61 13.33
CA THR A 408 -4.05 20.55 14.21
C THR A 408 -4.71 19.84 15.39
N LEU A 409 -5.61 18.87 15.19
CA LEU A 409 -6.27 18.16 16.31
C LEU A 409 -5.27 17.35 17.16
N MET A 410 -4.32 16.66 16.52
CA MET A 410 -3.29 15.88 17.20
C MET A 410 -2.32 16.75 18.03
N TYR A 411 -2.30 18.06 17.79
CA TYR A 411 -1.50 19.05 18.52
C TYR A 411 -2.27 19.78 19.62
N THR A 412 -3.58 19.54 19.76
CA THR A 412 -4.36 20.18 20.83
C THR A 412 -5.16 19.18 21.65
N TYR A 413 -5.45 17.97 21.17
CA TYR A 413 -6.12 16.93 21.94
C TYR A 413 -5.10 16.12 22.75
N ASN A 414 -4.60 16.67 23.85
CA ASN A 414 -3.47 16.11 24.60
C ASN A 414 -3.87 15.11 25.70
N ARG A 415 -5.08 14.53 25.64
CA ARG A 415 -5.55 13.51 26.60
C ARG A 415 -4.49 12.44 26.83
N PHE A 416 -3.96 11.94 25.72
CA PHE A 416 -2.88 10.97 25.70
C PHE A 416 -2.17 11.03 24.34
N ILE A 417 -1.00 11.66 24.29
CA ILE A 417 -0.31 11.94 23.02
C ILE A 417 0.25 10.70 22.32
N GLY A 418 0.25 9.54 22.99
CA GLY A 418 0.69 8.27 22.38
C GLY A 418 -0.21 7.78 21.25
N HIS A 419 -1.45 8.29 21.12
CA HIS A 419 -2.37 8.03 20.01
C HIS A 419 -2.51 9.23 19.05
N ASN A 420 -1.73 10.29 19.25
CA ASN A 420 -1.67 11.45 18.37
C ASN A 420 -0.59 11.17 17.31
N GLU A 421 -0.88 10.21 16.43
CA GLU A 421 0.07 9.64 15.47
C GLU A 421 -0.60 9.43 14.11
N VAL A 422 0.17 9.53 13.03
CA VAL A 422 -0.29 9.31 11.65
C VAL A 422 -0.88 7.89 11.53
N GLY A 423 -2.12 7.78 11.04
CA GLY A 423 -2.92 6.54 10.97
C GLY A 423 -3.45 5.98 12.29
N ASP A 424 -3.19 6.63 13.42
CA ASP A 424 -3.97 6.47 14.65
C ASP A 424 -4.90 7.68 14.83
N HIS A 425 -5.76 7.65 15.83
CA HIS A 425 -6.71 8.72 16.07
C HIS A 425 -6.75 9.07 17.57
N PRO A 426 -6.72 10.35 17.97
CA PRO A 426 -6.69 10.74 19.40
C PRO A 426 -7.90 10.25 20.21
N GLN A 427 -9.00 9.86 19.56
CA GLN A 427 -10.16 9.22 20.20
C GLN A 427 -9.84 7.81 20.73
N ASN A 428 -8.91 7.10 20.10
CA ASN A 428 -8.50 5.75 20.49
C ASN A 428 -7.77 5.75 21.83
N LEU A 429 -7.93 4.64 22.57
CA LEU A 429 -7.21 4.40 23.82
C LEU A 429 -7.29 2.91 24.16
N GLY A 430 -6.66 2.11 23.31
CA GLY A 430 -6.54 0.68 23.49
C GLY A 430 -7.52 -0.17 22.67
N LEU A 431 -7.04 -1.35 22.26
CA LEU A 431 -7.76 -2.36 21.49
C LEU A 431 -7.83 -3.67 22.28
N SER A 432 -8.91 -4.44 22.14
CA SER A 432 -8.95 -5.78 22.74
C SER A 432 -8.10 -6.78 21.94
N ILE A 433 -7.54 -7.78 22.63
CA ILE A 433 -6.79 -8.89 22.00
C ILE A 433 -7.60 -9.57 20.88
N LYS A 434 -8.92 -9.73 21.06
CA LYS A 434 -9.81 -10.30 20.03
C LYS A 434 -9.86 -9.45 18.76
N GLN A 435 -9.94 -8.13 18.90
CA GLN A 435 -9.95 -7.22 17.76
C GLN A 435 -8.59 -7.20 17.05
N PHE A 436 -7.48 -7.24 17.81
CA PHE A 436 -6.14 -7.39 17.24
C PHE A 436 -6.03 -8.65 16.37
N HIS A 437 -6.45 -9.81 16.91
CA HIS A 437 -6.44 -11.06 16.16
C HIS A 437 -7.32 -11.00 14.91
N ARG A 438 -8.49 -10.36 14.99
CA ARG A 438 -9.37 -10.22 13.83
C ARG A 438 -8.70 -9.40 12.73
N PHE A 439 -8.07 -8.29 13.08
CA PHE A 439 -7.31 -7.48 12.13
C PHE A 439 -6.18 -8.29 11.48
N MET A 440 -5.41 -9.07 12.25
CA MET A 440 -4.34 -9.91 11.69
C MET A 440 -4.87 -11.02 10.78
N GLN A 441 -6.04 -11.59 11.07
CA GLN A 441 -6.69 -12.56 10.19
C GLN A 441 -7.16 -11.92 8.87
N ASP A 442 -7.79 -10.74 8.93
CA ASP A 442 -8.22 -10.01 7.75
C ASP A 442 -6.99 -9.59 6.91
N ARG A 443 -5.91 -9.13 7.55
CA ARG A 443 -4.63 -8.82 6.90
C ARG A 443 -3.99 -10.04 6.26
N GLN A 444 -3.94 -11.19 6.92
CA GLN A 444 -3.41 -12.44 6.35
C GLN A 444 -4.17 -12.88 5.09
N LYS A 445 -5.47 -12.62 5.06
CA LYS A 445 -6.34 -13.02 3.96
C LYS A 445 -6.23 -12.06 2.77
N ASP A 446 -6.37 -10.76 3.04
CA ASP A 446 -6.57 -9.77 1.99
C ASP A 446 -5.28 -9.02 1.64
N TRP A 447 -4.34 -8.86 2.59
CA TRP A 447 -3.12 -8.04 2.44
C TRP A 447 -1.86 -8.66 3.08
N PRO A 448 -1.50 -9.92 2.78
CA PRO A 448 -0.40 -10.63 3.45
C PRO A 448 1.00 -10.05 3.20
N LEU A 449 1.12 -9.15 2.21
CA LEU A 449 2.36 -8.50 1.78
C LEU A 449 2.40 -6.99 2.06
N SER A 450 1.42 -6.45 2.78
CA SER A 450 1.40 -5.04 3.20
C SER A 450 2.49 -4.77 4.24
N ILE A 451 3.02 -3.54 4.30
CA ILE A 451 4.11 -3.19 5.22
C ILE A 451 3.62 -3.12 6.66
N ASN A 452 4.41 -3.65 7.59
CA ASN A 452 4.25 -3.53 9.03
C ASN A 452 5.22 -2.44 9.52
N ALA A 453 4.79 -1.18 9.48
CA ALA A 453 5.58 -0.06 9.98
C ALA A 453 5.35 0.15 11.48
N SER A 454 6.38 0.66 12.14
CA SER A 454 6.28 1.12 13.53
C SER A 454 6.82 2.52 13.74
N SER A 455 7.68 3.03 12.85
CA SER A 455 8.15 4.42 12.77
C SER A 455 8.47 4.76 11.33
N THR A 456 8.34 6.03 10.93
CA THR A 456 8.63 6.53 9.57
C THR A 456 9.20 7.95 9.63
N HIS A 457 9.55 8.52 8.48
CA HIS A 457 9.97 9.92 8.36
C HIS A 457 8.83 10.93 8.65
N ASP A 458 7.56 10.50 8.66
CA ASP A 458 6.42 11.38 8.94
C ASP A 458 5.72 11.08 10.27
N THR A 459 6.09 9.99 10.96
CA THR A 459 5.58 9.75 12.31
C THR A 459 5.89 10.93 13.22
N LYS A 460 4.88 11.34 14.01
CA LYS A 460 4.96 12.48 14.93
C LYS A 460 5.97 12.24 16.05
N ARG A 461 6.31 10.97 16.34
CA ARG A 461 7.27 10.55 17.38
C ARG A 461 8.02 9.29 16.97
N GLY A 462 9.11 8.96 17.66
CA GLY A 462 9.76 7.65 17.56
C GLY A 462 8.93 6.52 18.21
N GLU A 463 9.12 5.29 17.72
CA GLU A 463 8.42 4.09 18.22
C GLU A 463 8.70 3.78 19.69
N ASP A 464 9.88 4.15 20.19
CA ASP A 464 10.24 3.93 21.59
C ASP A 464 9.67 5.02 22.49
N SER A 465 9.53 6.24 21.98
CA SER A 465 8.78 7.31 22.66
C SER A 465 7.32 6.90 22.87
N ARG A 466 6.68 6.35 21.84
CA ARG A 466 5.33 5.78 21.97
C ARG A 466 5.31 4.62 22.95
N SER A 467 6.19 3.64 22.81
CA SER A 467 6.25 2.45 23.69
C SER A 467 6.32 2.82 25.17
N ARG A 468 7.06 3.88 25.50
CA ARG A 468 7.16 4.43 26.85
C ARG A 468 5.89 5.14 27.30
N LEU A 469 5.25 5.94 26.44
CA LEU A 469 3.94 6.55 26.73
C LEU A 469 2.87 5.50 27.03
N LEU A 470 2.86 4.38 26.30
CA LEU A 470 1.86 3.31 26.49
C LEU A 470 1.86 2.77 27.92
N VAL A 471 2.98 2.82 28.62
CA VAL A 471 3.09 2.44 30.04
C VAL A 471 2.13 3.26 30.92
N LEU A 472 1.97 4.55 30.62
CA LEU A 472 1.09 5.46 31.38
C LEU A 472 -0.37 5.02 31.34
N THR A 473 -0.82 4.37 30.26
CA THR A 473 -2.18 3.82 30.18
C THR A 473 -2.39 2.67 31.17
N ALA A 474 -1.34 1.89 31.43
CA ALA A 474 -1.37 0.77 32.38
C ALA A 474 -1.22 1.22 33.84
N MET A 475 -0.61 2.37 34.10
CA MET A 475 -0.42 2.95 35.43
C MET A 475 -1.08 4.34 35.61
N ALA A 476 -2.21 4.57 34.95
CA ALA A 476 -2.85 5.89 34.86
C ALA A 476 -3.11 6.59 36.22
N GLN A 477 -3.39 5.84 37.29
CA GLN A 477 -3.53 6.39 38.64
C GLN A 477 -2.21 6.96 39.17
N LYS A 478 -1.10 6.23 38.99
CA LYS A 478 0.24 6.69 39.39
C LYS A 478 0.65 7.90 38.56
N TRP A 479 0.36 7.89 37.26
CA TRP A 479 0.59 9.01 36.37
C TRP A 479 -0.11 10.29 36.86
N VAL A 480 -1.44 10.22 37.08
CA VAL A 480 -2.21 11.38 37.55
C VAL A 480 -1.76 11.87 38.94
N LYS A 481 -1.32 10.96 39.82
CA LYS A 481 -0.74 11.34 41.10
C LYS A 481 0.58 12.08 40.91
N GLN A 482 1.45 11.58 40.03
CA GLN A 482 2.75 12.17 39.75
C GLN A 482 2.63 13.58 39.14
N LEU A 483 1.68 13.78 38.22
CA LEU A 483 1.38 15.09 37.66
C LEU A 483 1.06 16.12 38.75
N ARG A 484 0.29 15.75 39.77
CA ARG A 484 -0.03 16.68 40.88
C ARG A 484 1.21 17.04 41.68
N ILE A 485 2.08 16.08 41.94
CA ILE A 485 3.36 16.32 42.63
C ILE A 485 4.20 17.32 41.82
N TRP A 486 4.29 17.13 40.50
CA TRP A 486 5.01 18.06 39.64
C TRP A 486 4.38 19.44 39.59
N GLN A 487 3.06 19.52 39.46
CA GLN A 487 2.31 20.78 39.50
C GLN A 487 2.50 21.52 40.82
N ASP A 488 2.53 20.80 41.95
CA ASP A 488 2.81 21.39 43.26
C ASP A 488 4.25 21.94 43.34
N VAL A 489 5.24 21.24 42.77
CA VAL A 489 6.63 21.75 42.70
C VAL A 489 6.71 22.98 41.82
N VAL A 490 6.12 22.95 40.62
CA VAL A 490 6.08 24.08 39.70
C VAL A 490 5.43 25.29 40.35
N TRP A 491 4.27 25.12 40.99
CA TRP A 491 3.57 26.20 41.69
C TRP A 491 4.44 26.86 42.77
N ASN A 492 5.24 26.06 43.49
CA ASN A 492 6.07 26.55 44.58
C ASN A 492 7.41 27.15 44.13
N GLU A 493 7.93 26.79 42.95
CA GLU A 493 9.30 27.15 42.53
C GLU A 493 9.39 27.99 41.26
N TYR A 494 8.48 27.81 40.31
CA TYR A 494 8.46 28.61 39.09
C TYR A 494 7.85 29.98 39.40
N ARG A 495 8.52 31.06 38.99
CA ARG A 495 8.15 32.46 39.34
C ARG A 495 7.56 33.26 38.18
N LYS A 496 7.51 32.67 36.99
CA LYS A 496 6.89 33.26 35.79
C LYS A 496 5.50 32.63 35.57
N ASP A 497 4.77 33.15 34.60
CA ASP A 497 3.47 32.60 34.22
C ASP A 497 3.61 31.18 33.68
N ILE A 498 2.87 30.24 34.29
CA ILE A 498 2.80 28.86 33.84
C ILE A 498 2.09 28.83 32.48
N PRO A 499 2.56 28.04 31.49
CA PRO A 499 1.87 27.85 30.22
C PRO A 499 0.41 27.40 30.39
N HIS A 500 -0.34 27.43 29.30
CA HIS A 500 -1.72 27.00 29.29
C HIS A 500 -1.79 25.53 29.78
N PRO A 501 -2.77 25.13 30.62
CA PRO A 501 -2.78 23.80 31.23
C PRO A 501 -2.67 22.64 30.23
N ASN A 502 -3.23 22.82 29.03
CA ASN A 502 -3.12 21.83 27.96
C ASN A 502 -1.70 21.68 27.39
N ASP A 503 -0.93 22.76 27.34
CA ASP A 503 0.46 22.77 26.89
C ASP A 503 1.39 22.28 28.01
N GLU A 504 1.13 22.66 29.26
CA GLU A 504 1.80 22.10 30.43
C GLU A 504 1.68 20.56 30.44
N TYR A 505 0.47 20.04 30.25
CA TYR A 505 0.23 18.60 30.22
C TYR A 505 0.87 17.89 29.01
N PHE A 506 0.98 18.59 27.87
CA PHE A 506 1.72 18.10 26.70
C PHE A 506 3.22 18.01 26.99
N ILE A 507 3.80 19.04 27.62
CA ILE A 507 5.23 19.10 27.96
C ILE A 507 5.60 17.93 28.88
N TYR A 508 4.80 17.67 29.92
CA TYR A 508 5.03 16.51 30.81
C TYR A 508 5.01 15.18 30.07
N GLN A 509 4.04 14.94 29.18
CA GLN A 509 4.00 13.71 28.40
C GLN A 509 5.18 13.60 27.43
N SER A 510 5.55 14.70 26.79
CA SER A 510 6.65 14.74 25.81
C SER A 510 8.00 14.47 26.48
N LEU A 511 8.26 15.09 27.64
CA LEU A 511 9.42 14.80 28.49
C LEU A 511 9.45 13.32 28.87
N VAL A 512 8.33 12.78 29.38
CA VAL A 512 8.27 11.37 29.75
C VAL A 512 8.59 10.47 28.56
N SER A 513 8.04 10.77 27.39
CA SER A 513 8.19 9.94 26.19
C SER A 513 9.62 9.87 25.68
N SER A 514 10.34 11.00 25.62
CA SER A 514 11.53 11.12 24.76
C SER A 514 12.82 11.47 25.51
N TYR A 515 12.76 11.76 26.82
CA TYR A 515 13.99 11.98 27.60
C TYR A 515 14.89 10.73 27.56
N PRO A 516 16.20 10.85 27.29
CA PRO A 516 17.09 9.70 27.12
C PRO A 516 17.29 8.91 28.44
N MET A 517 17.46 7.58 28.35
CA MET A 517 17.61 6.69 29.53
C MET A 517 19.04 6.67 30.13
N GLU A 518 20.05 7.17 29.42
CA GLU A 518 21.46 7.27 29.87
C GLU A 518 22.22 8.28 28.98
N LYS A 519 23.53 8.54 29.21
CA LYS A 519 24.42 9.52 28.52
C LYS A 519 24.57 9.31 26.98
N GLN A 520 23.49 9.16 26.22
CA GLN A 520 23.47 9.17 24.76
C GLN A 520 23.83 10.56 24.20
N ASP A 521 23.59 11.63 24.97
CA ASP A 521 23.95 13.01 24.57
C ASP A 521 25.47 13.24 24.44
N ALA A 522 26.32 12.34 24.92
CA ALA A 522 27.77 12.55 24.94
C ALA A 522 28.51 12.06 23.67
N LYS A 523 27.81 11.52 22.65
CA LYS A 523 28.46 10.81 21.54
C LYS A 523 27.88 11.10 20.15
N ALA A 524 27.78 12.37 19.78
CA ALA A 524 27.86 12.84 18.39
C ALA A 524 27.82 14.39 18.39
N ASN A 525 28.36 15.02 17.34
CA ASN A 525 28.20 16.45 17.04
C ASN A 525 26.73 16.78 16.69
N THR A 526 25.78 16.52 17.59
CA THR A 526 24.34 16.70 17.40
C THR A 526 23.79 17.64 18.47
N ALA A 527 22.75 18.38 18.12
CA ALA A 527 22.01 19.23 19.06
C ALA A 527 21.61 18.45 20.32
N SER A 528 21.74 19.09 21.48
CA SER A 528 21.41 18.48 22.77
C SER A 528 19.91 18.12 22.85
N PHE A 529 19.54 17.21 23.76
CA PHE A 529 18.11 16.92 24.00
C PHE A 529 17.31 18.21 24.29
N GLU A 530 17.87 19.13 25.07
CA GLU A 530 17.22 20.39 25.44
C GLU A 530 16.93 21.25 24.22
N GLU A 531 17.91 21.49 23.35
CA GLU A 531 17.74 22.26 22.10
C GLU A 531 16.64 21.64 21.23
N ARG A 532 16.73 20.33 21.00
CA ARG A 532 15.74 19.57 20.20
C ARG A 532 14.33 19.68 20.78
N PHE A 533 14.21 19.60 22.10
CA PHE A 533 12.93 19.68 22.78
C PHE A 533 12.33 21.09 22.69
N LEU A 534 13.14 22.14 22.92
CA LEU A 534 12.68 23.53 22.84
C LEU A 534 12.22 23.90 21.43
N ASP A 535 12.88 23.41 20.39
CA ASP A 535 12.48 23.64 19.00
C ASP A 535 11.22 22.84 18.64
N TYR A 536 11.09 21.61 19.16
CA TYR A 536 9.86 20.84 19.02
C TYR A 536 8.64 21.56 19.64
N LEU A 537 8.80 22.23 20.78
CA LEU A 537 7.71 22.97 21.42
C LEU A 537 7.22 24.15 20.56
N VAL A 538 8.12 24.85 19.87
CA VAL A 538 7.72 25.91 18.92
C VAL A 538 6.89 25.32 17.78
N LYS A 539 7.34 24.22 17.17
CA LYS A 539 6.57 23.52 16.14
C LYS A 539 5.21 23.05 16.68
N TYR A 540 5.18 22.45 17.87
CA TYR A 540 3.94 22.00 18.51
C TYR A 540 2.92 23.13 18.64
N LEU A 541 3.33 24.29 19.14
CA LEU A 541 2.45 25.45 19.30
C LEU A 541 1.92 25.95 17.95
N ARG A 542 2.80 26.06 16.95
CA ARG A 542 2.44 26.58 15.62
C ARG A 542 1.55 25.64 14.83
N GLU A 543 1.74 24.32 14.94
CA GLU A 543 0.82 23.34 14.36
C GLU A 543 -0.55 23.37 15.08
N GLY A 544 -0.57 23.56 16.40
CA GLY A 544 -1.81 23.64 17.17
C GLY A 544 -2.74 24.81 16.77
N LYS A 545 -2.18 25.93 16.28
CA LYS A 545 -2.90 27.13 15.78
C LYS A 545 -3.83 27.80 16.80
N GLU A 546 -3.68 27.50 18.09
CA GLU A 546 -4.50 28.10 19.17
C GLU A 546 -3.83 29.31 19.82
N ARG A 547 -2.54 29.21 20.13
CA ARG A 547 -1.78 30.24 20.89
C ARG A 547 -0.58 30.80 20.14
N SER A 548 -0.15 30.11 19.08
CA SER A 548 0.79 30.58 18.06
C SER A 548 0.46 29.89 16.73
N SER A 549 0.94 30.41 15.62
CA SER A 549 0.78 29.82 14.28
C SER A 549 2.01 30.13 13.40
N TRP A 550 2.15 29.42 12.28
CA TRP A 550 3.19 29.74 11.30
C TRP A 550 3.00 31.10 10.63
N GLU A 551 1.75 31.50 10.41
CA GLU A 551 1.37 32.76 9.75
C GLU A 551 1.52 33.95 10.69
N ASN A 552 1.10 33.79 11.96
CA ASN A 552 1.17 34.81 12.98
C ASN A 552 1.82 34.22 14.26
N PRO A 553 3.17 34.16 14.33
CA PRO A 553 3.87 33.63 15.48
C PRO A 553 3.70 34.51 16.71
N ASN A 554 3.25 33.92 17.83
CA ASN A 554 3.23 34.59 19.13
C ASN A 554 4.57 34.38 19.85
N LEU A 555 5.56 35.20 19.48
CA LEU A 555 6.94 35.05 19.98
C LEU A 555 7.04 35.20 21.51
N VAL A 556 6.14 35.96 22.15
CA VAL A 556 6.10 36.12 23.61
C VAL A 556 5.66 34.81 24.28
N TYR A 557 4.61 34.19 23.76
CA TYR A 557 4.13 32.91 24.29
C TYR A 557 5.08 31.74 23.99
N GLU A 558 5.68 31.73 22.80
CA GLU A 558 6.71 30.75 22.45
C GLU A 558 7.92 30.85 23.41
N ALA A 559 8.37 32.07 23.72
CA ALA A 559 9.44 32.28 24.68
C ALA A 559 9.06 31.83 26.11
N SER A 560 7.83 32.10 26.57
CA SER A 560 7.39 31.68 27.91
C SER A 560 7.31 30.16 28.06
N VAL A 561 6.90 29.45 27.01
CA VAL A 561 6.90 27.98 26.96
C VAL A 561 8.33 27.42 26.96
N ARG A 562 9.26 28.05 26.22
CA ARG A 562 10.68 27.66 26.22
C ARG A 562 11.31 27.87 27.60
N ASP A 563 11.03 28.99 28.26
CA ASP A 563 11.50 29.29 29.61
C ASP A 563 10.98 28.26 30.63
N PHE A 564 9.69 27.90 30.53
CA PHE A 564 9.09 26.89 31.38
C PHE A 564 9.73 25.51 31.17
N ALA A 565 9.89 25.08 29.92
CA ALA A 565 10.54 23.81 29.60
C ALA A 565 12.00 23.75 30.08
N SER A 566 12.74 24.86 29.96
CA SER A 566 14.11 24.96 30.47
C SER A 566 14.16 24.84 32.00
N PHE A 567 13.20 25.46 32.72
CA PHE A 567 13.06 25.28 34.17
C PHE A 567 12.81 23.82 34.56
N LEU A 568 12.01 23.08 33.78
CA LEU A 568 11.77 21.65 34.01
C LEU A 568 13.01 20.77 33.74
N LEU A 569 13.92 21.23 32.88
CA LEU A 569 15.14 20.49 32.50
C LEU A 569 16.35 20.82 33.38
N ASP A 570 16.26 21.83 34.25
CA ASP A 570 17.28 22.17 35.23
C ASP A 570 17.48 21.02 36.23
N LYS A 571 18.64 20.35 36.12
CA LYS A 571 18.96 19.12 36.86
C LYS A 571 19.12 19.34 38.36
N ASP A 572 19.36 20.57 38.78
CA ASP A 572 19.54 20.94 40.18
C ASP A 572 18.20 21.22 40.89
N ARG A 573 17.07 21.14 40.15
CA ARG A 573 15.73 21.42 40.69
C ARG A 573 15.01 20.16 41.19
N PRO A 574 14.15 20.30 42.22
CA PRO A 574 13.28 19.23 42.71
C PRO A 574 12.36 18.62 41.65
N PHE A 575 11.88 19.40 40.67
CA PHE A 575 11.09 18.86 39.57
C PHE A 575 11.87 17.79 38.81
N PHE A 576 13.09 18.13 38.34
CA PHE A 576 13.89 17.21 37.54
C PHE A 576 14.23 15.93 38.30
N THR A 577 14.57 16.06 39.59
CA THR A 577 14.82 14.90 40.45
C THR A 577 13.60 13.97 40.54
N SER A 578 12.41 14.54 40.79
CA SER A 578 11.16 13.76 40.86
C SER A 578 10.77 13.18 39.49
N PHE A 579 10.98 13.94 38.42
CA PHE A 579 10.76 13.51 37.04
C PHE A 579 11.63 12.31 36.68
N TYR A 580 12.94 12.38 36.95
CA TYR A 580 13.88 11.33 36.60
C TYR A 580 13.57 10.01 37.34
N GLN A 581 13.24 10.08 38.63
CA GLN A 581 12.78 8.90 39.40
C GLN A 581 11.53 8.25 38.79
N PHE A 582 10.62 9.06 38.24
CA PHE A 582 9.44 8.54 37.55
C PHE A 582 9.83 7.88 36.21
N ILE A 583 10.77 8.46 35.46
CA ILE A 583 11.29 7.86 34.22
C ILE A 583 11.91 6.50 34.50
N GLU A 584 12.74 6.36 35.54
CA GLU A 584 13.34 5.08 35.94
C GLU A 584 12.26 4.02 36.22
N ALA A 585 11.16 4.42 36.88
CA ALA A 585 10.04 3.51 37.16
C ALA A 585 9.22 3.10 35.92
N VAL A 586 9.35 3.84 34.80
CA VAL A 586 8.64 3.61 33.54
C VAL A 586 9.53 2.92 32.49
N ALA A 587 10.84 3.16 32.54
CA ALA A 587 11.80 2.81 31.50
C ALA A 587 11.75 1.32 31.12
N ASP A 588 11.87 0.43 32.10
CA ASP A 588 11.88 -1.02 31.86
C ASP A 588 10.59 -1.52 31.19
N TYR A 589 9.44 -0.96 31.55
CA TYR A 589 8.17 -1.28 30.89
C TYR A 589 8.10 -0.74 29.47
N GLY A 590 8.67 0.44 29.22
CA GLY A 590 8.77 1.03 27.88
C GLY A 590 9.65 0.20 26.96
N ILE A 591 10.80 -0.27 27.48
CA ILE A 591 11.72 -1.19 26.79
C ILE A 591 10.97 -2.47 26.41
N LEU A 592 10.27 -3.10 27.35
CA LEU A 592 9.52 -4.33 27.07
C LEU A 592 8.42 -4.11 26.03
N ASN A 593 7.66 -3.00 26.11
CA ASN A 593 6.66 -2.64 25.10
C ASN A 593 7.28 -2.48 23.71
N SER A 594 8.50 -1.91 23.61
CA SER A 594 9.20 -1.79 22.34
C SER A 594 9.61 -3.16 21.78
N LEU A 595 10.21 -4.03 22.60
CA LEU A 595 10.59 -5.39 22.19
C LEU A 595 9.37 -6.21 21.75
N ILE A 596 8.23 -6.06 22.45
CA ILE A 596 6.95 -6.67 22.05
C ILE A 596 6.53 -6.19 20.66
N GLN A 597 6.60 -4.89 20.38
CA GLN A 597 6.26 -4.33 19.08
C GLN A 597 7.19 -4.84 17.98
N GLN A 598 8.48 -5.02 18.24
CA GLN A 598 9.39 -5.66 17.28
C GLN A 598 8.96 -7.10 16.99
N ILE A 599 8.69 -7.92 18.02
CA ILE A 599 8.24 -9.30 17.78
C ILE A 599 6.94 -9.32 16.96
N LEU A 600 5.97 -8.46 17.28
CA LEU A 600 4.74 -8.35 16.49
C LEU A 600 5.04 -7.98 15.03
N LYS A 601 5.87 -6.96 14.80
CA LYS A 601 6.24 -6.48 13.46
C LYS A 601 6.77 -7.59 12.56
N PHE A 602 7.62 -8.46 13.10
CA PHE A 602 8.27 -9.55 12.36
C PHE A 602 7.48 -10.86 12.31
N THR A 603 6.56 -11.11 13.25
CA THR A 603 5.85 -12.39 13.34
C THR A 603 4.39 -12.34 12.91
N CYS A 604 3.78 -11.15 12.82
CA CYS A 604 2.47 -10.96 12.22
C CYS A 604 2.52 -11.04 10.67
N PRO A 605 1.35 -11.21 10.01
CA PRO A 605 1.25 -11.11 8.54
C PRO A 605 1.69 -9.73 8.04
N GLY A 606 2.30 -9.66 6.85
CA GLY A 606 2.90 -8.44 6.30
C GLY A 606 4.43 -8.46 6.24
N ILE A 607 5.02 -7.39 5.74
CA ILE A 607 6.46 -7.21 5.58
C ILE A 607 6.99 -6.25 6.65
N PRO A 608 7.89 -6.67 7.55
CA PRO A 608 8.42 -5.78 8.59
C PRO A 608 9.25 -4.64 7.97
N ASP A 609 8.99 -3.41 8.39
CA ASP A 609 9.78 -2.23 8.02
C ASP A 609 10.63 -1.72 9.20
N ILE A 610 11.79 -1.17 8.92
CA ILE A 610 12.70 -0.59 9.92
C ILE A 610 13.16 0.78 9.41
N TYR A 611 12.60 1.83 10.00
CA TYR A 611 13.11 3.18 9.77
C TYR A 611 14.54 3.32 10.30
N GLN A 612 15.41 3.97 9.53
CA GLN A 612 16.84 4.09 9.81
C GLN A 612 17.14 4.49 11.27
N GLY A 613 18.01 3.73 11.94
CA GLY A 613 18.40 3.94 13.33
C GLY A 613 17.43 3.35 14.38
N SER A 614 16.25 2.87 13.96
CA SER A 614 15.26 2.27 14.88
C SER A 614 15.59 0.83 15.28
N GLU A 615 16.69 0.27 14.81
CA GLU A 615 17.30 -0.94 15.39
C GLU A 615 17.76 -0.72 16.85
N LEU A 616 18.00 0.54 17.23
CA LEU A 616 18.23 1.01 18.59
C LEU A 616 17.03 1.84 19.10
N TRP A 617 17.18 2.49 20.26
CA TRP A 617 16.16 3.36 20.82
C TRP A 617 15.95 4.63 19.98
N ASN A 618 14.79 4.72 19.33
CA ASN A 618 14.31 5.88 18.59
C ASN A 618 13.39 6.74 19.49
N TYR A 619 14.00 7.74 20.13
CA TYR A 619 13.32 8.79 20.92
C TYR A 619 13.20 10.11 20.15
N SER A 620 13.03 10.05 18.83
CA SER A 620 12.91 11.26 18.01
C SER A 620 11.56 11.94 18.19
N PHE A 621 11.53 13.27 18.06
CA PHE A 621 10.32 14.05 17.85
C PHE A 621 9.90 14.02 16.37
N VAL A 622 8.91 14.83 15.99
CA VAL A 622 8.47 14.99 14.61
C VAL A 622 9.58 15.60 13.73
N ASP A 623 9.48 15.43 12.41
CA ASP A 623 10.28 16.12 11.39
C ASP A 623 10.54 17.60 11.77
N PRO A 624 11.79 18.10 11.75
CA PRO A 624 13.01 17.45 11.27
C PRO A 624 13.79 16.60 12.28
N ASP A 625 13.34 16.44 13.52
CA ASP A 625 14.12 15.70 14.54
C ASP A 625 14.26 14.20 14.20
N ASN A 626 13.27 13.61 13.53
CA ASN A 626 13.33 12.23 13.04
C ASN A 626 14.18 12.06 11.75
N ARG A 627 14.75 13.14 11.20
CA ARG A 627 15.64 13.12 10.02
C ARG A 627 17.12 13.28 10.36
N ARG A 628 17.47 13.22 11.65
CA ARG A 628 18.86 13.29 12.13
C ARG A 628 19.71 12.16 11.53
N PRO A 629 21.01 12.40 11.28
CA PRO A 629 21.90 11.39 10.72
C PRO A 629 22.10 10.21 11.68
N ILE A 630 22.30 9.01 11.12
CA ILE A 630 22.54 7.78 11.88
C ILE A 630 24.04 7.43 11.89
N ALA A 631 24.57 7.11 13.06
CA ALA A 631 25.96 6.72 13.26
C ALA A 631 26.16 5.20 13.09
N TYR A 632 26.11 4.70 11.85
CA TYR A 632 26.16 3.26 11.56
C TYR A 632 27.41 2.52 12.09
N GLU A 633 28.57 3.18 12.14
CA GLU A 633 29.79 2.58 12.70
C GLU A 633 29.67 2.29 14.20
N LEU A 634 28.95 3.12 14.95
CA LEU A 634 28.67 2.86 16.37
C LEU A 634 27.73 1.66 16.52
N ASN A 635 26.69 1.58 15.68
CA ASN A 635 25.75 0.46 15.70
C ASN A 635 26.44 -0.86 15.38
N LYS A 636 27.41 -0.84 14.44
CA LYS A 636 28.26 -1.99 14.14
C LYS A 636 29.10 -2.43 15.32
N GLY A 637 29.80 -1.50 16.00
CA GLY A 637 30.58 -1.83 17.20
C GLY A 637 29.74 -2.40 18.35
N LEU A 638 28.50 -1.92 18.52
CA LEU A 638 27.54 -2.51 19.47
C LEU A 638 27.14 -3.93 19.07
N LEU A 639 26.94 -4.19 17.77
CA LEU A 639 26.64 -5.53 17.26
C LEU A 639 27.79 -6.49 17.48
N ASP A 640 29.03 -6.07 17.21
CA ASP A 640 30.23 -6.86 17.43
C ASP A 640 30.36 -7.25 18.91
N THR A 641 30.11 -6.30 19.83
CA THR A 641 30.10 -6.55 21.28
C THR A 641 29.06 -7.62 21.69
N ILE A 642 27.88 -7.63 21.04
CA ILE A 642 26.83 -8.62 21.30
C ILE A 642 27.29 -10.02 20.85
N GLU A 643 27.97 -10.10 19.69
CA GLU A 643 28.44 -11.36 19.13
C GLU A 643 29.62 -11.96 19.89
N GLU A 644 30.53 -11.13 20.38
CA GLU A 644 31.64 -11.53 21.26
C GLU A 644 31.17 -12.04 22.63
N THR A 645 29.96 -11.63 23.06
CA THR A 645 29.37 -12.13 24.30
C THR A 645 28.92 -13.59 24.14
N ALA A 646 29.44 -14.45 25.01
CA ALA A 646 29.09 -15.88 25.07
C ALA A 646 27.57 -16.08 25.12
N LYS A 647 27.07 -17.11 24.44
CA LYS A 647 25.62 -17.32 24.21
C LYS A 647 24.84 -17.42 25.52
N GLU A 648 25.41 -18.08 26.53
CA GLU A 648 24.82 -18.32 27.84
C GLU A 648 24.71 -17.03 28.68
N GLU A 649 25.64 -16.10 28.50
CA GLU A 649 25.70 -14.82 29.23
C GLU A 649 25.01 -13.67 28.49
N ARG A 650 24.60 -13.90 27.23
CA ARG A 650 24.12 -12.84 26.34
C ARG A 650 22.87 -12.14 26.87
N ILE A 651 21.85 -12.89 27.29
CA ILE A 651 20.59 -12.28 27.77
C ILE A 651 20.78 -11.52 29.10
N PRO A 652 21.45 -12.09 30.12
CA PRO A 652 21.79 -11.35 31.33
C PRO A 652 22.59 -10.06 31.05
N PHE A 653 23.56 -10.14 30.13
CA PHE A 653 24.36 -8.98 29.71
C PHE A 653 23.50 -7.91 29.02
N LEU A 654 22.67 -8.30 28.06
CA LEU A 654 21.78 -7.41 27.33
C LEU A 654 20.77 -6.74 28.26
N TRP A 655 20.20 -7.47 29.23
CA TRP A 655 19.28 -6.90 30.20
C TRP A 655 19.98 -5.93 31.17
N ARG A 656 21.19 -6.27 31.63
CA ARG A 656 21.99 -5.37 32.48
C ARG A 656 22.29 -4.05 31.79
N ASN A 657 22.54 -4.08 30.47
CA ASN A 657 22.87 -2.92 29.64
C ASN A 657 21.68 -2.39 28.82
N ARG A 658 20.45 -2.77 29.16
CA ARG A 658 19.25 -2.53 28.31
C ARG A 658 19.02 -1.07 27.90
N HIS A 659 19.48 -0.09 28.68
CA HIS A 659 19.28 1.34 28.39
C HIS A 659 20.01 1.85 27.16
N ASP A 660 21.03 1.14 26.64
CA ASP A 660 21.77 1.57 25.45
C ASP A 660 21.22 1.05 24.12
N GLY A 661 20.24 0.14 24.17
CA GLY A 661 19.55 -0.38 22.99
C GLY A 661 20.12 -1.67 22.41
N ARG A 662 21.24 -2.20 22.94
CA ARG A 662 21.83 -3.47 22.49
C ARG A 662 20.84 -4.64 22.52
N ILE A 663 19.93 -4.67 23.51
CA ILE A 663 18.90 -5.71 23.59
C ILE A 663 17.91 -5.65 22.41
N LYS A 664 17.57 -4.45 21.94
CA LYS A 664 16.70 -4.25 20.78
C LYS A 664 17.44 -4.61 19.49
N LEU A 665 18.69 -4.18 19.35
CA LEU A 665 19.54 -4.50 18.20
C LEU A 665 19.72 -6.01 18.04
N TRP A 666 20.03 -6.71 19.12
CA TRP A 666 20.08 -8.17 19.17
C TRP A 666 18.75 -8.80 18.74
N LEU A 667 17.63 -8.36 19.32
CA LEU A 667 16.32 -8.92 19.01
C LEU A 667 15.95 -8.72 17.54
N VAL A 668 16.17 -7.52 16.98
CA VAL A 668 15.91 -7.23 15.57
C VAL A 668 16.75 -8.13 14.66
N LYS A 669 18.04 -8.35 14.98
CA LYS A 669 18.89 -9.29 14.24
C LYS A 669 18.31 -10.71 14.24
N GLU A 670 17.93 -11.23 15.41
CA GLU A 670 17.36 -12.58 15.53
C GLU A 670 16.02 -12.70 14.79
N LEU A 671 15.18 -11.65 14.82
CA LEU A 671 13.90 -11.61 14.13
C LEU A 671 14.05 -11.52 12.61
N VAL A 672 15.02 -10.76 12.09
CA VAL A 672 15.36 -10.72 10.66
C VAL A 672 15.79 -12.10 10.18
N LYS A 673 16.69 -12.76 10.93
CA LYS A 673 17.14 -14.12 10.63
C LYS A 673 15.96 -15.10 10.64
N LEU A 674 15.12 -15.05 11.67
CA LEU A 674 13.93 -15.89 11.77
C LEU A 674 12.98 -15.67 10.57
N ARG A 675 12.71 -14.42 10.19
CA ARG A 675 11.83 -14.08 9.05
C ARG A 675 12.38 -14.62 7.73
N LYS A 676 13.71 -14.58 7.55
CA LYS A 676 14.39 -15.06 6.35
C LYS A 676 14.35 -16.59 6.25
N ASP A 677 14.58 -17.29 7.35
CA ASP A 677 14.86 -18.73 7.35
C ASP A 677 13.60 -19.60 7.63
N ASP A 678 12.50 -19.02 8.12
CA ASP A 678 11.33 -19.78 8.60
C ASP A 678 10.08 -19.66 7.69
N HIS A 679 9.72 -20.76 7.03
CA HIS A 679 8.55 -20.82 6.14
C HIS A 679 7.20 -20.61 6.86
N THR A 680 7.12 -20.78 8.18
CA THR A 680 5.89 -20.44 8.92
C THR A 680 5.58 -18.94 8.85
N LEU A 681 6.58 -18.11 8.56
CA LEU A 681 6.45 -16.67 8.44
C LEU A 681 6.11 -16.21 7.01
N ALA A 682 6.10 -17.12 6.03
CA ALA A 682 5.79 -16.81 4.64
C ALA A 682 4.38 -16.22 4.46
N PRO A 683 4.13 -15.47 3.36
CA PRO A 683 2.85 -14.82 3.10
C PRO A 683 1.66 -15.77 2.97
N ASP A 684 1.89 -17.01 2.53
CA ASP A 684 0.87 -18.06 2.36
C ASP A 684 0.60 -18.89 3.63
N SER A 685 1.29 -18.58 4.73
CA SER A 685 1.09 -19.27 6.00
C SER A 685 -0.20 -18.88 6.71
N SER A 686 -0.66 -19.70 7.67
CA SER A 686 -1.86 -19.41 8.45
C SER A 686 -1.54 -18.59 9.70
N TYR A 687 -2.34 -17.58 10.01
CA TYR A 687 -2.36 -16.88 11.29
C TYR A 687 -3.48 -17.42 12.19
N ILE A 688 -3.14 -17.94 13.37
CA ILE A 688 -4.09 -18.64 14.25
C ILE A 688 -4.01 -18.10 15.69
N PRO A 689 -5.05 -17.43 16.20
CA PRO A 689 -5.10 -17.02 17.61
C PRO A 689 -5.06 -18.22 18.56
N LEU A 690 -4.32 -18.11 19.65
CA LEU A 690 -4.24 -19.15 20.67
C LEU A 690 -5.00 -18.75 21.93
N LYS A 691 -5.61 -19.73 22.59
CA LYS A 691 -6.37 -19.50 23.81
C LYS A 691 -5.44 -19.44 25.01
N VAL A 692 -5.58 -18.40 25.83
CA VAL A 692 -4.86 -18.24 27.10
C VAL A 692 -5.83 -18.45 28.27
N THR A 693 -5.39 -19.19 29.28
CA THR A 693 -6.14 -19.47 30.51
C THR A 693 -5.35 -19.07 31.76
N GLY A 694 -6.00 -19.08 32.93
CA GLY A 694 -5.39 -18.71 34.20
C GLY A 694 -5.56 -17.24 34.61
N ARG A 695 -4.91 -16.87 35.72
CA ARG A 695 -5.04 -15.57 36.41
C ARG A 695 -4.71 -14.37 35.53
N TYR A 696 -3.60 -14.42 34.78
CA TYR A 696 -3.08 -13.28 34.01
C TYR A 696 -3.44 -13.33 32.52
N ARG A 697 -4.39 -14.17 32.11
CA ARG A 697 -4.78 -14.37 30.69
C ARG A 697 -5.13 -13.10 29.90
N LYS A 698 -5.58 -12.03 30.56
CA LYS A 698 -5.90 -10.73 29.91
C LYS A 698 -4.65 -9.91 29.54
N HIS A 699 -3.51 -10.28 30.09
CA HIS A 699 -2.21 -9.64 29.93
C HIS A 699 -1.26 -10.49 29.09
N ILE A 700 -1.76 -11.47 28.34
CA ILE A 700 -0.96 -12.32 27.45
C ILE A 700 -1.65 -12.34 26.09
N LEU A 701 -0.91 -11.93 25.06
CA LEU A 701 -1.25 -12.10 23.66
C LEU A 701 -0.55 -13.35 23.14
N ALA A 702 -1.32 -14.27 22.54
CA ALA A 702 -0.77 -15.51 22.00
C ALA A 702 -1.37 -15.85 20.64
N PHE A 703 -0.52 -16.19 19.68
CA PHE A 703 -0.93 -16.66 18.36
C PHE A 703 0.11 -17.63 17.78
N ALA A 704 -0.27 -18.35 16.74
CA ALA A 704 0.61 -19.20 15.97
C ALA A 704 0.64 -18.78 14.49
N ARG A 705 1.79 -18.98 13.87
CA ARG A 705 1.97 -19.00 12.42
C ARG A 705 2.24 -20.45 12.00
N ARG A 706 1.52 -20.94 10.98
CA ARG A 706 1.60 -22.35 10.55
C ARG A 706 1.84 -22.48 9.06
N SER A 707 2.82 -23.29 8.71
CA SER A 707 3.05 -23.77 7.34
C SER A 707 3.22 -25.28 7.37
N GLY A 708 2.32 -26.02 6.71
CA GLY A 708 2.26 -27.48 6.80
C GLY A 708 2.15 -27.97 8.26
N ASP A 709 3.11 -28.81 8.66
CA ASP A 709 3.24 -29.37 10.01
C ASP A 709 4.12 -28.53 10.94
N GLU A 710 4.71 -27.44 10.44
CA GLU A 710 5.56 -26.55 11.21
C GLU A 710 4.76 -25.41 11.85
N TRP A 711 5.01 -25.18 13.13
CA TRP A 711 4.32 -24.17 13.92
C TRP A 711 5.34 -23.25 14.59
N LEU A 712 5.08 -21.94 14.48
CA LEU A 712 5.76 -20.90 15.23
C LEU A 712 4.74 -20.23 16.15
N VAL A 713 4.91 -20.38 17.46
CA VAL A 713 4.03 -19.83 18.49
C VAL A 713 4.66 -18.60 19.12
N VAL A 714 3.92 -17.51 19.14
CA VAL A 714 4.33 -16.23 19.71
C VAL A 714 3.50 -15.94 20.94
N ILE A 715 4.16 -15.67 22.07
CA ILE A 715 3.53 -15.43 23.37
C ILE A 715 4.17 -14.19 24.00
N LEU A 716 3.37 -13.13 24.16
CA LEU A 716 3.83 -11.80 24.57
C LEU A 716 3.00 -11.30 25.74
N PRO A 717 3.61 -10.73 26.79
CA PRO A 717 2.85 -10.06 27.82
C PRO A 717 2.38 -8.69 27.34
N LEU A 718 1.26 -8.22 27.90
CA LEU A 718 0.72 -6.90 27.64
C LEU A 718 0.42 -6.20 28.97
N HIS A 719 0.66 -4.89 29.00
CA HIS A 719 0.27 -4.01 30.11
C HIS A 719 0.88 -4.42 31.46
N LEU A 720 2.15 -4.85 31.47
CA LEU A 720 2.84 -5.35 32.67
C LEU A 720 2.75 -4.39 33.87
N ALA A 721 2.85 -3.08 33.62
CA ALA A 721 2.74 -2.03 34.64
C ALA A 721 1.38 -1.99 35.35
N ALA A 722 0.31 -2.57 34.78
CA ALA A 722 -1.00 -2.69 35.41
C ALA A 722 -1.05 -3.83 36.43
N ILE A 723 -0.06 -4.74 36.43
CA ILE A 723 0.00 -5.88 37.35
C ILE A 723 0.75 -5.45 38.61
N GLY A 724 0.01 -5.06 39.66
CA GLY A 724 0.57 -4.42 40.86
C GLY A 724 1.68 -5.17 41.61
N LYS A 725 1.83 -6.49 41.40
CA LYS A 725 2.93 -7.29 41.97
C LYS A 725 4.25 -7.21 41.17
N ILE A 726 4.20 -6.92 39.86
CA ILE A 726 5.39 -6.82 38.99
C ILE A 726 6.19 -5.55 39.31
N ALA A 727 5.54 -4.50 39.82
CA ALA A 727 6.17 -3.22 40.19
C ALA A 727 7.28 -3.28 41.26
N LYS A 728 7.60 -4.47 41.78
CA LYS A 728 8.65 -4.70 42.79
C LYS A 728 9.74 -5.70 42.35
N PHE A 729 9.64 -6.27 41.14
CA PHE A 729 10.54 -7.33 40.67
C PHE A 729 10.95 -7.10 39.22
N VAL A 730 12.08 -7.69 38.80
CA VAL A 730 12.39 -7.82 37.37
C VAL A 730 11.29 -8.69 36.74
N PRO A 731 10.66 -8.28 35.62
CA PRO A 731 9.52 -9.01 35.04
C PRO A 731 9.76 -10.51 34.77
N CYS A 732 11.01 -10.91 34.56
CA CYS A 732 11.44 -12.29 34.31
C CYS A 732 11.39 -13.19 35.57
N SER A 733 11.38 -12.61 36.78
CA SER A 733 11.25 -13.36 38.04
C SER A 733 9.82 -13.34 38.60
N PHE A 734 8.84 -12.92 37.80
CA PHE A 734 7.46 -12.82 38.22
C PHE A 734 6.75 -14.17 38.18
N ASP A 735 6.04 -14.53 39.26
CA ASP A 735 5.18 -15.71 39.27
C ASP A 735 3.87 -15.45 38.50
N TRP A 736 3.77 -16.07 37.31
CA TRP A 736 2.61 -16.03 36.43
C TRP A 736 1.45 -16.93 36.89
N SER A 737 1.55 -17.54 38.09
CA SER A 737 0.53 -18.38 38.70
C SER A 737 0.12 -19.52 37.76
N ASP A 738 -1.18 -19.78 37.62
CA ASP A 738 -1.75 -20.84 36.76
C ASP A 738 -1.87 -20.43 35.27
N THR A 739 -1.22 -19.35 34.84
CA THR A 739 -1.38 -18.82 33.47
C THR A 739 -0.68 -19.71 32.44
N LYS A 740 -1.43 -20.13 31.41
CA LYS A 740 -0.95 -21.04 30.36
C LYS A 740 -1.61 -20.79 29.00
N VAL A 741 -0.88 -21.11 27.93
CA VAL A 741 -1.36 -21.05 26.53
C VAL A 741 -1.73 -22.46 26.06
N GLN A 742 -2.91 -22.61 25.46
CA GLN A 742 -3.35 -23.89 24.89
C GLN A 742 -2.85 -24.04 23.46
N LEU A 743 -2.12 -25.11 23.17
CA LEU A 743 -1.68 -25.43 21.82
C LEU A 743 -2.82 -26.09 21.03
N LEU A 744 -2.80 -25.96 19.71
CA LEU A 744 -3.81 -26.54 18.82
C LEU A 744 -3.44 -27.96 18.41
N THR A 745 -3.16 -28.79 19.41
CA THR A 745 -2.85 -30.20 19.25
C THR A 745 -3.49 -31.01 20.37
N HIS A 746 -3.87 -32.26 20.06
CA HIS A 746 -4.49 -33.17 21.03
C HIS A 746 -3.46 -34.06 21.74
N ARG A 747 -2.21 -34.07 21.26
CA ARG A 747 -1.11 -34.85 21.80
C ARG A 747 -0.01 -33.94 22.29
N SER A 748 0.78 -34.47 23.21
CA SER A 748 2.00 -33.81 23.67
C SER A 748 2.92 -33.51 22.48
N VAL A 749 3.40 -32.27 22.36
CA VAL A 749 4.40 -31.88 21.37
C VAL A 749 5.62 -31.30 22.07
N THR A 750 6.80 -31.63 21.55
CA THR A 750 8.05 -31.00 21.99
C THR A 750 8.19 -29.65 21.27
N TRP A 751 8.37 -28.60 22.05
CA TRP A 751 8.61 -27.25 21.56
C TRP A 751 9.99 -26.77 22.00
N GLN A 752 10.57 -25.89 21.17
CA GLN A 752 11.86 -25.26 21.42
C GLN A 752 11.72 -23.74 21.34
N HIS A 753 12.33 -23.04 22.28
CA HIS A 753 12.40 -21.58 22.27
C HIS A 753 13.42 -21.10 21.24
N VAL A 754 13.04 -20.11 20.43
CA VAL A 754 13.88 -19.58 19.34
C VAL A 754 14.97 -18.66 19.89
N LEU A 755 14.61 -17.80 20.85
CA LEU A 755 15.51 -16.75 21.36
C LEU A 755 16.36 -17.17 22.58
N MET A 756 16.06 -18.32 23.19
CA MET A 756 16.63 -18.75 24.47
C MET A 756 16.87 -20.26 24.42
N ASP A 757 17.81 -20.75 25.21
CA ASP A 757 18.10 -22.18 25.28
C ASP A 757 17.14 -22.89 26.25
N SER A 758 15.86 -22.93 25.86
CA SER A 758 14.82 -23.64 26.61
C SER A 758 13.91 -24.43 25.69
N SER A 759 13.46 -25.57 26.18
CA SER A 759 12.51 -26.45 25.50
C SER A 759 11.56 -27.05 26.52
N GLY A 760 10.46 -27.61 26.03
CA GLY A 760 9.56 -28.36 26.87
C GLY A 760 8.64 -29.22 26.04
N GLU A 761 7.73 -29.89 26.74
CA GLU A 761 6.81 -30.83 26.12
C GLU A 761 5.42 -30.67 26.75
N GLY A 762 4.38 -30.74 25.92
CA GLY A 762 3.00 -30.77 26.39
C GLY A 762 1.98 -30.34 25.34
N THR A 763 0.71 -30.33 25.73
CA THR A 763 -0.41 -29.76 24.97
C THR A 763 -0.73 -28.32 25.38
N GLU A 764 -0.12 -27.85 26.46
CA GLU A 764 -0.27 -26.51 27.00
C GLU A 764 1.11 -26.00 27.43
N ILE A 765 1.33 -24.69 27.34
CA ILE A 765 2.59 -24.04 27.72
C ILE A 765 2.34 -23.17 28.95
N PRO A 766 2.86 -23.56 30.13
CA PRO A 766 2.87 -22.69 31.31
C PRO A 766 3.73 -21.45 31.06
N ILE A 767 3.23 -20.25 31.34
CA ILE A 767 3.99 -19.01 31.12
C ILE A 767 5.29 -18.98 31.95
N ASN A 768 5.24 -19.48 33.19
CA ASN A 768 6.41 -19.62 34.06
C ASN A 768 7.53 -20.50 33.46
N ALA A 769 7.22 -21.38 32.51
CA ALA A 769 8.24 -22.23 31.89
C ALA A 769 9.06 -21.49 30.82
N ILE A 770 8.48 -20.45 30.21
CA ILE A 770 9.03 -19.76 29.04
C ILE A 770 9.46 -18.32 29.31
N PHE A 771 8.94 -17.66 30.35
CA PHE A 771 9.27 -16.27 30.69
C PHE A 771 10.39 -16.17 31.74
N LYS A 772 11.42 -17.03 31.63
CA LYS A 772 12.50 -17.13 32.63
C LYS A 772 13.51 -15.98 32.54
N ASP A 773 14.09 -15.76 31.36
CA ASP A 773 15.18 -14.79 31.18
C ASP A 773 14.67 -13.45 30.62
N LEU A 774 13.68 -13.50 29.72
CA LEU A 774 12.89 -12.35 29.29
C LEU A 774 11.41 -12.74 29.27
N PRO A 775 10.49 -11.82 29.57
CA PRO A 775 9.07 -12.12 29.62
C PRO A 775 8.48 -12.08 28.20
N MET A 776 8.97 -12.91 27.28
CA MET A 776 8.47 -13.03 25.91
C MET A 776 8.98 -14.32 25.30
N ALA A 777 8.18 -14.94 24.43
CA ALA A 777 8.57 -16.19 23.82
C ALA A 777 8.15 -16.30 22.36
N ILE A 778 9.07 -16.88 21.59
CA ILE A 778 8.82 -17.39 20.24
C ILE A 778 9.25 -18.86 20.28
N LEU A 779 8.32 -19.76 20.02
CA LEU A 779 8.53 -21.20 20.15
C LEU A 779 8.28 -21.88 18.81
N LYS A 780 9.06 -22.91 18.49
CA LYS A 780 8.83 -23.77 17.34
C LYS A 780 8.46 -25.18 17.79
N TYR A 781 7.50 -25.79 17.11
CA TYR A 781 7.28 -27.23 17.18
C TYR A 781 6.84 -27.78 15.83
N LYS A 782 7.02 -29.08 15.65
CA LYS A 782 6.45 -29.83 14.53
C LYS A 782 5.34 -30.71 15.06
N ASP A 783 4.16 -30.59 14.47
CA ASP A 783 3.06 -31.54 14.71
C ASP A 783 2.92 -32.40 13.48
N SER A 784 3.83 -33.37 13.33
CA SER A 784 3.89 -34.27 12.18
C SER A 784 2.68 -35.19 12.19
N THR A 785 1.57 -34.71 11.65
CA THR A 785 0.37 -35.51 11.49
C THR A 785 0.51 -36.30 10.19
N GLN A 786 0.97 -37.56 10.27
CA GLN A 786 0.47 -38.53 9.29
C GLN A 786 -1.02 -38.71 9.58
N LYS A 787 -1.86 -37.81 9.07
CA LYS A 787 -3.30 -38.01 9.05
C LYS A 787 -3.56 -39.25 8.20
N ARG A 788 -4.11 -40.31 8.80
CA ARG A 788 -4.79 -41.35 8.01
C ARG A 788 -5.85 -40.63 7.18
N SER A 789 -5.73 -40.76 5.87
CA SER A 789 -6.64 -40.20 4.88
C SER A 789 -7.08 -41.32 3.95
N SER A 790 -8.33 -41.29 3.50
CA SER A 790 -8.86 -42.25 2.54
C SER A 790 -9.09 -41.58 1.19
N GLY A 791 -9.20 -42.39 0.14
CA GLY A 791 -9.48 -41.93 -1.20
C GLY A 791 -10.19 -42.97 -2.04
N VAL A 792 -10.56 -42.56 -3.25
CA VAL A 792 -11.21 -43.43 -4.23
C VAL A 792 -10.37 -43.47 -5.50
N LEU A 793 -10.10 -44.67 -6.00
CA LEU A 793 -9.59 -44.89 -7.35
C LEU A 793 -10.77 -44.98 -8.31
N LEU A 794 -10.90 -44.00 -9.21
CA LEU A 794 -11.93 -43.98 -10.25
C LEU A 794 -11.44 -43.17 -11.44
N HIS A 795 -11.39 -43.77 -12.63
CA HIS A 795 -11.01 -43.04 -13.83
C HIS A 795 -12.13 -42.07 -14.28
N ILE A 796 -11.75 -40.92 -14.87
CA ILE A 796 -12.70 -39.86 -15.25
C ILE A 796 -13.74 -40.36 -16.25
N SER A 797 -13.34 -41.22 -17.20
CA SER A 797 -14.25 -41.79 -18.20
C SER A 797 -15.40 -42.60 -17.60
N SER A 798 -15.23 -43.12 -16.37
CA SER A 798 -16.23 -43.90 -15.66
C SER A 798 -17.33 -43.04 -15.01
N LEU A 799 -17.18 -41.71 -15.00
CA LEU A 799 -18.20 -40.84 -14.44
C LEU A 799 -19.43 -40.80 -15.35
N PRO A 800 -20.65 -40.82 -14.78
CA PRO A 800 -21.87 -40.81 -15.55
C PRO A 800 -22.03 -39.46 -16.28
N SER A 801 -21.96 -39.49 -17.61
CA SER A 801 -22.12 -38.31 -18.46
C SER A 801 -23.26 -38.51 -19.45
N PRO A 802 -24.07 -37.47 -19.73
CA PRO A 802 -25.04 -37.54 -20.82
C PRO A 802 -24.37 -37.62 -22.20
N TYR A 803 -23.04 -37.51 -22.30
CA TYR A 803 -22.27 -37.50 -23.55
C TYR A 803 -21.45 -38.78 -23.77
N GLY A 804 -21.92 -39.91 -23.23
CA GLY A 804 -21.25 -41.21 -23.30
C GLY A 804 -20.36 -41.46 -22.09
N ILE A 805 -19.12 -40.97 -22.13
CA ILE A 805 -18.14 -41.12 -21.05
C ILE A 805 -17.98 -39.84 -20.23
N GLY A 806 -17.49 -39.97 -19.00
CA GLY A 806 -17.13 -38.84 -18.15
C GLY A 806 -16.04 -37.95 -18.76
N ASP A 807 -16.06 -36.68 -18.37
CA ASP A 807 -15.18 -35.62 -18.86
C ASP A 807 -14.72 -34.70 -17.71
N LEU A 808 -13.85 -33.73 -18.01
CA LEU A 808 -13.28 -32.76 -17.08
C LEU A 808 -14.28 -31.70 -16.59
N GLY A 809 -15.55 -31.81 -17.00
CA GLY A 809 -16.60 -30.85 -16.78
C GLY A 809 -17.37 -31.02 -15.48
N ASN A 810 -18.67 -30.75 -15.57
CA ASN A 810 -19.55 -30.73 -14.40
C ASN A 810 -19.62 -32.07 -13.66
N GLU A 811 -19.46 -33.20 -14.35
CA GLU A 811 -19.54 -34.53 -13.73
C GLU A 811 -18.33 -34.81 -12.82
N ALA A 812 -17.12 -34.45 -13.27
CA ALA A 812 -15.93 -34.50 -12.43
C ALA A 812 -16.05 -33.54 -11.23
N ARG A 813 -16.55 -32.32 -11.43
CA ARG A 813 -16.77 -31.36 -10.33
C ARG A 813 -17.83 -31.84 -9.33
N ARG A 814 -18.87 -32.53 -9.82
CA ARG A 814 -19.88 -33.17 -8.98
C ARG A 814 -19.27 -34.31 -8.16
N PHE A 815 -18.39 -35.11 -8.75
CA PHE A 815 -17.68 -36.17 -8.05
C PHE A 815 -16.72 -35.64 -6.98
N VAL A 816 -15.99 -34.54 -7.23
CA VAL A 816 -15.20 -33.83 -6.20
C VAL A 816 -16.05 -33.48 -4.98
N LYS A 817 -17.24 -32.91 -5.21
CA LYS A 817 -18.19 -32.61 -4.13
C LYS A 817 -18.69 -33.86 -3.40
N GLN A 818 -18.84 -34.99 -4.10
CA GLN A 818 -19.22 -36.26 -3.47
C GLN A 818 -18.08 -36.81 -2.60
N LEU A 819 -16.83 -36.77 -3.09
CA LEU A 819 -15.65 -37.16 -2.31
C LEU A 819 -15.53 -36.34 -1.03
N GLN A 820 -15.71 -35.01 -1.13
CA GLN A 820 -15.70 -34.12 0.01
C GLN A 820 -16.80 -34.50 1.02
N ARG A 821 -18.05 -34.68 0.56
CA ARG A 821 -19.18 -35.08 1.41
C ARG A 821 -18.96 -36.45 2.05
N GLY A 822 -18.27 -37.36 1.36
CA GLY A 822 -17.91 -38.69 1.84
C GLY A 822 -16.64 -38.72 2.72
N GLY A 823 -16.09 -37.57 3.11
CA GLY A 823 -14.90 -37.47 3.95
C GLY A 823 -13.60 -37.96 3.30
N GLN A 824 -13.58 -38.16 1.98
CA GLN A 824 -12.40 -38.58 1.24
C GLN A 824 -11.45 -37.40 1.04
N SER A 825 -10.16 -37.66 1.02
CA SER A 825 -9.13 -36.64 0.76
C SER A 825 -8.38 -36.86 -0.55
N TRP A 826 -8.49 -38.05 -1.14
CA TRP A 826 -7.77 -38.43 -2.36
C TRP A 826 -8.70 -38.95 -3.46
N TRP A 827 -8.42 -38.53 -4.69
CA TRP A 827 -8.96 -39.12 -5.90
C TRP A 827 -7.79 -39.69 -6.71
N GLN A 828 -7.66 -41.01 -6.76
CA GLN A 828 -6.67 -41.67 -7.61
C GLN A 828 -7.20 -41.82 -9.03
N ILE A 829 -6.36 -41.43 -10.00
CA ILE A 829 -6.68 -41.39 -11.41
C ILE A 829 -5.65 -42.20 -12.19
N LEU A 830 -6.14 -43.12 -13.04
CA LEU A 830 -5.34 -43.86 -14.04
C LEU A 830 -4.88 -42.91 -15.17
N PRO A 831 -3.93 -43.30 -16.03
CA PRO A 831 -3.35 -42.36 -16.99
C PRO A 831 -4.40 -41.69 -17.90
N LEU A 832 -4.23 -40.40 -18.13
CA LEU A 832 -5.19 -39.55 -18.84
C LEU A 832 -4.83 -39.35 -20.32
N GLY A 833 -3.96 -40.20 -20.86
CA GLY A 833 -3.46 -40.07 -22.23
C GLY A 833 -4.47 -40.51 -23.29
N PRO A 834 -4.29 -40.08 -24.56
CA PRO A 834 -5.13 -40.49 -25.68
C PRO A 834 -5.10 -42.00 -25.84
N THR A 835 -6.27 -42.60 -26.04
CA THR A 835 -6.45 -44.04 -26.23
C THR A 835 -7.00 -44.34 -27.63
N ASP A 836 -6.77 -45.56 -28.14
CA ASP A 836 -7.21 -45.96 -29.47
C ASP A 836 -8.05 -47.25 -29.46
N LEU A 837 -8.70 -47.52 -30.60
CA LEU A 837 -9.52 -48.71 -30.78
C LEU A 837 -8.67 -49.99 -30.81
N ALA A 838 -7.48 -49.94 -31.40
CA ALA A 838 -6.59 -51.09 -31.56
C ALA A 838 -6.15 -51.68 -30.21
N GLN A 839 -6.09 -50.84 -29.17
CA GLN A 839 -5.77 -51.21 -27.79
C GLN A 839 -7.01 -51.24 -26.87
N CYS A 840 -8.20 -51.38 -27.46
CA CYS A 840 -9.48 -51.43 -26.75
C CYS A 840 -9.71 -50.25 -25.78
N TYR A 841 -9.21 -49.08 -26.13
CA TYR A 841 -9.27 -47.84 -25.32
C TYR A 841 -8.62 -47.94 -23.94
N SER A 842 -7.62 -48.82 -23.77
CA SER A 842 -6.88 -48.99 -22.53
C SER A 842 -6.13 -47.70 -22.12
N PRO A 843 -6.30 -47.19 -20.89
CA PRO A 843 -5.55 -46.02 -20.41
C PRO A 843 -4.05 -46.30 -20.21
N TYR A 844 -3.61 -47.56 -20.28
CA TYR A 844 -2.18 -47.92 -20.21
C TYR A 844 -1.53 -48.04 -21.59
N SER A 845 -2.30 -47.91 -22.66
CA SER A 845 -1.82 -48.03 -24.03
C SER A 845 -2.01 -46.70 -24.74
N THR A 846 -1.38 -45.65 -24.21
CA THR A 846 -1.57 -44.29 -24.69
C THR A 846 -0.73 -44.01 -25.94
N LEU A 847 -1.26 -43.18 -26.83
CA LEU A 847 -0.55 -42.75 -28.05
C LEU A 847 0.62 -41.80 -27.75
N SER A 848 0.68 -41.25 -26.53
CA SER A 848 1.82 -40.52 -26.01
C SER A 848 1.82 -40.55 -24.48
N SER A 849 3.00 -40.52 -23.87
CA SER A 849 3.19 -40.37 -22.42
C SER A 849 2.99 -38.93 -21.94
N ARG A 850 2.88 -37.96 -22.86
CA ARG A 850 2.76 -36.53 -22.56
C ARG A 850 1.42 -35.92 -22.94
N ALA A 851 0.79 -36.40 -24.02
CA ALA A 851 -0.49 -35.88 -24.46
C ALA A 851 -1.64 -36.23 -23.49
N GLY A 852 -2.66 -35.38 -23.45
CA GLY A 852 -3.94 -35.62 -22.79
C GLY A 852 -5.03 -36.08 -23.76
N ASN A 853 -5.98 -36.87 -23.26
CA ASN A 853 -7.03 -37.47 -24.07
C ASN A 853 -8.14 -36.46 -24.46
N PRO A 854 -8.31 -36.12 -25.76
CA PRO A 854 -9.35 -35.18 -26.19
C PRO A 854 -10.78 -35.64 -25.86
N LEU A 855 -11.01 -36.94 -25.65
CA LEU A 855 -12.34 -37.45 -25.25
C LEU A 855 -12.78 -36.99 -23.86
N LEU A 856 -11.85 -36.53 -23.03
CA LEU A 856 -12.12 -36.01 -21.69
C LEU A 856 -12.42 -34.50 -21.68
N ILE A 857 -12.35 -33.81 -22.82
CA ILE A 857 -12.69 -32.39 -22.92
C ILE A 857 -14.19 -32.17 -22.71
N ASP A 858 -14.55 -31.23 -21.83
CA ASP A 858 -15.93 -30.78 -21.60
C ASP A 858 -16.41 -29.89 -22.73
N LEU A 859 -17.24 -30.47 -23.61
CA LEU A 859 -17.86 -29.76 -24.73
C LEU A 859 -18.87 -28.69 -24.30
N LYS A 860 -19.40 -28.72 -23.06
CA LYS A 860 -20.29 -27.65 -22.56
C LYS A 860 -19.52 -26.36 -22.32
N GLU A 861 -18.23 -26.41 -22.04
CA GLU A 861 -17.42 -25.21 -21.93
C GLU A 861 -17.32 -24.50 -23.28
N LEU A 862 -17.20 -25.26 -24.38
CA LEU A 862 -17.19 -24.72 -25.75
C LEU A 862 -18.52 -24.05 -26.13
N LEU A 863 -19.65 -24.53 -25.58
CA LEU A 863 -20.94 -23.85 -25.69
C LEU A 863 -20.94 -22.47 -25.00
N LYS A 864 -20.28 -22.34 -23.84
CA LYS A 864 -20.19 -21.05 -23.12
C LYS A 864 -19.39 -20.01 -23.91
N PHE A 865 -18.37 -20.47 -24.64
CA PHE A 865 -17.56 -19.62 -25.52
C PHE A 865 -18.18 -19.40 -26.91
N GLY A 866 -19.39 -19.87 -27.16
CA GLY A 866 -20.07 -19.71 -28.45
C GLY A 866 -19.46 -20.54 -29.60
N LEU A 867 -18.50 -21.43 -29.32
CA LEU A 867 -17.85 -22.28 -30.33
C LEU A 867 -18.72 -23.48 -30.72
N LEU A 868 -19.64 -23.90 -29.85
CA LEU A 868 -20.67 -24.90 -30.14
C LEU A 868 -22.05 -24.34 -29.80
N ASN A 869 -23.10 -24.86 -30.42
CA ASN A 869 -24.48 -24.52 -30.06
C ASN A 869 -25.22 -25.67 -29.34
N LYS A 870 -26.39 -25.35 -28.76
CA LYS A 870 -27.17 -26.31 -27.96
C LYS A 870 -27.66 -27.51 -28.77
N ASP A 871 -27.98 -27.32 -30.05
CA ASP A 871 -28.54 -28.38 -30.90
C ASP A 871 -27.46 -29.37 -31.33
N GLU A 872 -26.24 -28.89 -31.59
CA GLU A 872 -25.07 -29.73 -31.83
C GLU A 872 -24.80 -30.68 -30.66
N LEU A 873 -24.85 -30.17 -29.42
CA LEU A 873 -24.68 -31.01 -28.23
C LEU A 873 -25.86 -31.95 -27.97
N LYS A 874 -27.09 -31.64 -28.44
CA LYS A 874 -28.24 -32.56 -28.30
C LYS A 874 -28.01 -33.84 -29.10
N THR A 875 -27.34 -33.76 -30.25
CA THR A 875 -27.07 -34.94 -31.09
C THR A 875 -26.21 -36.01 -30.40
N LEU A 876 -25.42 -35.60 -29.41
CA LEU A 876 -24.51 -36.48 -28.65
C LEU A 876 -25.12 -36.94 -27.31
N LYS A 877 -26.29 -36.40 -26.93
CA LYS A 877 -26.92 -36.75 -25.64
C LYS A 877 -27.49 -38.16 -25.67
N LYS A 878 -26.96 -39.03 -24.82
CA LYS A 878 -27.47 -40.39 -24.58
C LYS A 878 -28.02 -40.50 -23.15
N LYS A 879 -29.20 -41.10 -22.97
CA LYS A 879 -29.85 -41.28 -21.66
C LYS A 879 -29.89 -42.75 -21.29
N GLY A 880 -29.59 -43.07 -20.03
CA GLY A 880 -29.88 -44.39 -19.43
C GLY A 880 -29.12 -45.58 -20.02
N LEU A 881 -27.95 -45.35 -20.62
CA LEU A 881 -27.16 -46.42 -21.22
C LEU A 881 -26.56 -47.35 -20.15
N GLN A 882 -26.66 -48.66 -20.38
CA GLN A 882 -25.96 -49.69 -19.57
C GLN A 882 -24.59 -50.05 -20.15
N THR A 883 -24.37 -49.82 -21.45
CA THR A 883 -23.11 -50.07 -22.17
C THR A 883 -22.78 -48.86 -23.08
N ILE A 884 -21.50 -48.66 -23.39
CA ILE A 884 -21.01 -47.54 -24.20
C ILE A 884 -20.19 -48.06 -25.38
N ASP A 885 -20.49 -47.56 -26.58
CA ASP A 885 -19.65 -47.72 -27.77
C ASP A 885 -18.61 -46.61 -27.83
N PHE A 886 -17.35 -46.93 -27.48
CA PHE A 886 -16.27 -45.96 -27.48
C PHE A 886 -15.90 -45.44 -28.87
N ALA A 887 -16.09 -46.22 -29.93
CA ALA A 887 -15.78 -45.79 -31.30
C ALA A 887 -16.77 -44.73 -31.80
N GLU A 888 -18.06 -44.92 -31.49
CA GLU A 888 -19.10 -43.94 -31.78
C GLU A 888 -18.90 -42.64 -30.96
N ILE A 889 -18.53 -42.77 -29.67
CA ILE A 889 -18.24 -41.59 -28.82
C ILE A 889 -17.00 -40.86 -29.32
N ASN A 890 -15.96 -41.59 -29.72
CA ASN A 890 -14.73 -41.03 -30.25
C ASN A 890 -15.01 -40.19 -31.50
N SER A 891 -15.59 -40.82 -32.54
CA SER A 891 -15.97 -40.13 -33.78
C SER A 891 -16.90 -38.92 -33.55
N SER A 892 -17.88 -39.05 -32.67
CA SER A 892 -18.84 -37.97 -32.40
C SER A 892 -18.23 -36.79 -31.65
N LYS A 893 -17.36 -37.03 -30.66
CA LYS A 893 -16.70 -35.96 -29.88
C LYS A 893 -15.65 -35.23 -30.72
N TYR A 894 -14.81 -35.95 -31.46
CA TYR A 894 -13.81 -35.34 -32.35
C TYR A 894 -14.46 -34.44 -33.40
N ARG A 895 -15.56 -34.89 -34.03
CA ARG A 895 -16.32 -34.07 -34.99
C ARG A 895 -16.83 -32.75 -34.40
N LEU A 896 -17.19 -32.72 -33.11
CA LEU A 896 -17.61 -31.48 -32.45
C LEU A 896 -16.41 -30.60 -32.06
N LEU A 897 -15.29 -31.20 -31.66
CA LEU A 897 -14.06 -30.47 -31.38
C LEU A 897 -13.49 -29.80 -32.64
N GLU A 898 -13.49 -30.50 -33.77
CA GLU A 898 -13.13 -29.97 -35.10
C GLU A 898 -14.01 -28.77 -35.48
N LYS A 899 -15.33 -28.91 -35.34
CA LYS A 899 -16.27 -27.79 -35.58
C LYS A 899 -15.99 -26.58 -34.69
N ALA A 900 -15.62 -26.81 -33.43
CA ALA A 900 -15.28 -25.74 -32.50
C ALA A 900 -13.97 -25.05 -32.90
N PHE A 901 -12.97 -25.82 -33.35
CA PHE A 901 -11.70 -25.29 -33.83
C PHE A 901 -11.88 -24.38 -35.05
N HIS A 902 -12.66 -24.81 -36.05
CA HIS A 902 -12.94 -24.00 -37.24
C HIS A 902 -13.75 -22.72 -36.99
N ARG A 903 -14.28 -22.53 -35.78
CA ARG A 903 -14.98 -21.30 -35.35
C ARG A 903 -14.11 -20.34 -34.56
N LEU A 904 -12.84 -20.68 -34.33
CA LEU A 904 -11.89 -19.80 -33.67
C LEU A 904 -11.57 -18.57 -34.55
N PRO A 905 -11.23 -17.43 -33.94
CA PRO A 905 -10.70 -16.29 -34.68
C PRO A 905 -9.37 -16.67 -35.36
N ALA A 906 -9.06 -15.99 -36.48
CA ALA A 906 -7.86 -16.27 -37.27
C ALA A 906 -6.54 -16.05 -36.52
N GLN A 907 -6.54 -15.22 -35.46
CA GLN A 907 -5.38 -15.03 -34.60
C GLN A 907 -5.49 -15.92 -33.35
N PRO A 908 -4.43 -16.70 -33.02
CA PRO A 908 -4.42 -17.50 -31.80
C PRO A 908 -4.47 -16.61 -30.57
N THR A 909 -5.12 -17.07 -29.51
CA THR A 909 -5.06 -16.38 -28.22
C THR A 909 -3.64 -16.41 -27.67
N GLN A 910 -3.28 -15.40 -26.86
CA GLN A 910 -1.99 -15.37 -26.17
C GLN A 910 -1.77 -16.64 -25.33
N GLU A 911 -2.80 -17.08 -24.60
CA GLU A 911 -2.77 -18.30 -23.77
C GLU A 911 -2.44 -19.57 -24.59
N PHE A 912 -2.97 -19.68 -25.81
CA PHE A 912 -2.68 -20.81 -26.69
C PHE A 912 -1.25 -20.74 -27.25
N SER A 913 -0.78 -19.55 -27.63
CA SER A 913 0.58 -19.36 -28.14
C SER A 913 1.62 -19.69 -27.07
N GLU A 914 1.44 -19.20 -25.84
CA GLU A 914 2.29 -19.52 -24.70
C GLU A 914 2.29 -21.02 -24.35
N PHE A 915 1.17 -21.71 -24.53
CA PHE A 915 1.10 -23.16 -24.35
C PHE A 915 1.93 -23.89 -25.42
N VAL A 916 1.80 -23.49 -26.69
CA VAL A 916 2.55 -24.10 -27.79
C VAL A 916 4.06 -23.90 -27.60
N ASP A 917 4.49 -22.69 -27.26
CA ASP A 917 5.91 -22.39 -27.03
C ASP A 917 6.48 -23.20 -25.87
N ARG A 918 5.75 -23.24 -24.74
CA ARG A 918 6.17 -23.98 -23.53
C ARG A 918 6.27 -25.48 -23.75
N GLU A 919 5.35 -26.06 -24.53
CA GLU A 919 5.23 -27.51 -24.72
C GLU A 919 5.87 -28.02 -26.03
N SER A 920 6.53 -27.14 -26.80
CA SER A 920 7.13 -27.40 -28.12
C SER A 920 7.98 -28.67 -28.20
N SER A 921 8.72 -28.99 -27.13
CA SER A 921 9.62 -30.17 -27.03
C SER A 921 8.97 -31.54 -27.31
N TRP A 922 7.64 -31.64 -27.28
CA TRP A 922 6.90 -32.87 -27.58
C TRP A 922 5.64 -32.64 -28.38
N LEU A 923 5.04 -31.45 -28.25
CA LEU A 923 3.74 -31.15 -28.81
C LEU A 923 3.76 -31.19 -30.34
N ASP A 924 4.83 -30.71 -30.97
CA ASP A 924 4.99 -30.69 -32.42
C ASP A 924 5.05 -32.11 -32.99
N ASP A 925 5.89 -32.96 -32.40
CA ASP A 925 6.04 -34.35 -32.78
C ASP A 925 4.77 -35.17 -32.55
N TYR A 926 4.06 -34.93 -31.44
CA TYR A 926 2.80 -35.60 -31.16
C TYR A 926 1.71 -35.19 -32.17
N ALA A 927 1.59 -33.90 -32.48
CA ALA A 927 0.64 -33.42 -33.49
C ALA A 927 0.95 -34.06 -34.85
N LEU A 928 2.23 -34.12 -35.23
CA LEU A 928 2.67 -34.74 -36.48
C LEU A 928 2.35 -36.24 -36.53
N PHE A 929 2.66 -36.97 -35.46
CA PHE A 929 2.31 -38.39 -35.32
C PHE A 929 0.81 -38.61 -35.47
N LYS A 930 -0.01 -37.80 -34.79
CA LYS A 930 -1.46 -37.99 -34.78
C LYS A 930 -2.08 -37.68 -36.14
N VAL A 931 -1.65 -36.61 -36.82
CA VAL A 931 -2.12 -36.27 -38.16
C VAL A 931 -1.67 -37.33 -39.18
N LEU A 932 -0.42 -37.81 -39.12
CA LEU A 932 0.05 -38.91 -39.96
C LEU A 932 -0.77 -40.18 -39.76
N LYS A 933 -1.04 -40.55 -38.50
CA LYS A 933 -1.88 -41.70 -38.15
C LYS A 933 -3.27 -41.57 -38.74
N ASN A 934 -3.92 -40.41 -38.60
CA ASN A 934 -5.24 -40.15 -39.16
C ASN A 934 -5.23 -40.23 -40.70
N ARG A 935 -4.20 -39.70 -41.36
CA ARG A 935 -4.03 -39.71 -42.83
C ARG A 935 -3.68 -41.09 -43.40
N HIS A 936 -3.33 -42.05 -42.55
CA HIS A 936 -3.02 -43.42 -42.92
C HIS A 936 -4.04 -44.43 -42.36
N ASP A 937 -5.32 -44.05 -42.30
CA ASP A 937 -6.44 -44.90 -41.84
C ASP A 937 -6.23 -45.48 -40.43
N ASP A 938 -5.69 -44.69 -39.51
CA ASP A 938 -5.32 -45.09 -38.14
C ASP A 938 -4.31 -46.25 -38.04
N ARG A 939 -3.64 -46.62 -39.15
CA ARG A 939 -2.62 -47.67 -39.15
C ARG A 939 -1.46 -47.30 -38.22
N PRO A 940 -0.83 -48.30 -37.59
CA PRO A 940 0.29 -48.04 -36.71
C PRO A 940 1.52 -47.56 -37.48
N TRP A 941 2.40 -46.79 -36.81
CA TRP A 941 3.50 -46.08 -37.49
C TRP A 941 4.47 -46.99 -38.25
N TYR A 942 4.67 -48.22 -37.78
CA TYR A 942 5.53 -49.20 -38.42
C TYR A 942 4.95 -49.77 -39.74
N GLN A 943 3.70 -49.44 -40.08
CA GLN A 943 3.06 -49.77 -41.36
C GLN A 943 2.96 -48.57 -42.32
N TRP A 944 3.44 -47.38 -41.94
CA TRP A 944 3.44 -46.22 -42.81
C TRP A 944 4.49 -46.34 -43.94
N PRO A 945 4.35 -45.56 -45.04
CA PRO A 945 5.38 -45.45 -46.07
C PRO A 945 6.75 -45.13 -45.45
N ALA A 946 7.82 -45.68 -46.03
CA ALA A 946 9.19 -45.62 -45.47
C ALA A 946 9.63 -44.19 -45.10
N LEU A 947 9.29 -43.20 -45.92
CA LEU A 947 9.62 -41.79 -45.69
C LEU A 947 9.00 -41.20 -44.40
N TYR A 948 7.76 -41.57 -44.03
CA TYR A 948 7.13 -41.12 -42.77
C TYR A 948 7.51 -42.02 -41.60
N LYS A 949 7.64 -43.32 -41.84
CA LYS A 949 8.05 -44.31 -40.84
C LYS A 949 9.47 -44.06 -40.33
N LEU A 950 10.40 -43.74 -41.22
CA LEU A 950 11.81 -43.45 -40.90
C LEU A 950 12.06 -41.96 -40.62
N ARG A 951 10.99 -41.15 -40.58
CA ARG A 951 11.05 -39.71 -40.27
C ARG A 951 12.02 -38.93 -41.17
N ASP A 952 11.92 -39.12 -42.48
CA ASP A 952 12.66 -38.31 -43.45
C ASP A 952 12.32 -36.82 -43.27
N SER A 953 13.31 -35.99 -42.97
CA SER A 953 13.08 -34.61 -42.56
C SER A 953 12.39 -33.77 -43.63
N ALA A 954 12.77 -33.94 -44.91
CA ALA A 954 12.17 -33.21 -46.01
C ALA A 954 10.71 -33.63 -46.22
N ALA A 955 10.40 -34.92 -46.12
CA ALA A 955 9.04 -35.42 -46.20
C ALA A 955 8.16 -34.93 -45.04
N LEU A 956 8.70 -34.85 -43.82
CA LEU A 956 7.97 -34.35 -42.65
C LEU A 956 7.74 -32.84 -42.70
N GLU A 957 8.70 -32.06 -43.19
CA GLU A 957 8.55 -30.60 -43.39
C GLU A 957 7.50 -30.28 -44.47
N ASP A 958 7.55 -30.98 -45.60
CA ASP A 958 6.54 -30.86 -46.67
C ASP A 958 5.15 -31.27 -46.16
N PHE A 959 5.07 -32.37 -45.39
CA PHE A 959 3.82 -32.80 -44.77
C PHE A 959 3.29 -31.77 -43.77
N ALA A 960 4.16 -31.24 -42.89
CA ALA A 960 3.78 -30.25 -41.89
C ALA A 960 3.29 -28.95 -42.52
N THR A 961 3.90 -28.54 -43.65
CA THR A 961 3.46 -27.39 -44.43
C THR A 961 2.09 -27.63 -45.07
N ARG A 962 1.85 -28.81 -45.65
CA ARG A 962 0.58 -29.16 -46.31
C ARG A 962 -0.60 -29.30 -45.35
N PHE A 963 -0.34 -29.74 -44.12
CA PHE A 963 -1.37 -30.04 -43.12
C PHE A 963 -1.27 -29.13 -41.88
N ALA A 964 -0.80 -27.88 -42.05
CA ALA A 964 -0.57 -26.94 -40.97
C ALA A 964 -1.82 -26.69 -40.09
N ASP A 965 -3.00 -26.55 -40.71
CA ASP A 965 -4.27 -26.33 -40.00
C ASP A 965 -4.63 -27.52 -39.10
N GLU A 966 -4.40 -28.75 -39.56
CA GLU A 966 -4.69 -29.98 -38.82
C GLU A 966 -3.70 -30.20 -37.67
N LEU A 967 -2.43 -29.83 -37.87
CA LEU A 967 -1.43 -29.81 -36.80
C LEU A 967 -1.81 -28.79 -35.73
N GLN A 968 -2.22 -27.58 -36.13
CA GLN A 968 -2.66 -26.56 -35.19
C GLN A 968 -3.92 -26.98 -34.42
N GLN A 969 -4.83 -27.71 -35.08
CA GLN A 969 -6.00 -28.29 -34.44
C GLN A 969 -5.62 -29.29 -33.33
N GLU A 970 -4.72 -30.23 -33.61
CA GLU A 970 -4.27 -31.21 -32.60
C GLU A 970 -3.58 -30.52 -31.42
N LYS A 971 -2.76 -29.49 -31.69
CA LYS A 971 -2.18 -28.64 -30.64
C LYS A 971 -3.24 -27.96 -29.78
N TRP A 972 -4.30 -27.46 -30.42
CA TRP A 972 -5.41 -26.80 -29.73
C TRP A 972 -6.21 -27.76 -28.84
N PHE A 973 -6.40 -29.02 -29.26
CA PHE A 973 -7.02 -30.04 -28.42
C PHE A 973 -6.20 -30.30 -27.15
N GLN A 974 -4.88 -30.37 -27.27
CA GLN A 974 -3.99 -30.51 -26.10
C GLN A 974 -4.08 -29.30 -25.18
N PHE A 975 -4.06 -28.09 -25.74
CA PHE A 975 -4.26 -26.86 -24.97
C PHE A 975 -5.56 -26.88 -24.16
N LEU A 976 -6.69 -27.21 -24.80
CA LEU A 976 -7.99 -27.30 -24.12
C LEU A 976 -7.97 -28.32 -22.99
N PHE A 977 -7.42 -29.51 -23.24
CA PHE A 977 -7.31 -30.55 -22.23
C PHE A 977 -6.53 -30.06 -21.01
N PHE A 978 -5.32 -29.51 -21.19
CA PHE A 978 -4.47 -29.09 -20.08
C PHE A 978 -5.05 -27.91 -19.29
N ARG A 979 -5.74 -26.99 -19.98
CA ARG A 979 -6.47 -25.90 -19.36
C ARG A 979 -7.62 -26.42 -18.49
N GLN A 980 -8.47 -27.29 -19.03
CA GLN A 980 -9.58 -27.88 -18.27
C GLN A 980 -9.11 -28.76 -17.12
N TRP A 981 -8.04 -29.54 -17.33
CA TRP A 981 -7.43 -30.37 -16.30
C TRP A 981 -6.91 -29.53 -15.14
N SER A 982 -6.19 -28.44 -15.43
CA SER A 982 -5.73 -27.51 -14.41
C SER A 982 -6.89 -26.83 -13.67
N ALA A 983 -7.97 -26.47 -14.37
CA ALA A 983 -9.17 -25.91 -13.76
C ALA A 983 -9.89 -26.91 -12.83
N LEU A 984 -9.90 -28.21 -13.16
CA LEU A 984 -10.45 -29.26 -12.29
C LEU A 984 -9.55 -29.50 -11.07
N ARG A 985 -8.22 -29.51 -11.24
CA ARG A 985 -7.26 -29.64 -10.13
C ARG A 985 -7.37 -28.52 -9.12
N ASN A 986 -7.49 -27.28 -9.58
CA ASN A 986 -7.70 -26.12 -8.71
C ASN A 986 -9.04 -26.24 -7.96
N TYR A 987 -10.10 -26.59 -8.68
CA TYR A 987 -11.40 -26.83 -8.06
C TYR A 987 -11.38 -27.93 -6.99
N ALA A 988 -10.71 -29.06 -7.23
CA ALA A 988 -10.59 -30.13 -6.24
C ALA A 988 -9.86 -29.65 -4.97
N ARG A 989 -8.79 -28.86 -5.15
CA ARG A 989 -7.99 -28.27 -4.07
C ARG A 989 -8.83 -27.37 -3.17
N ASP A 990 -9.69 -26.54 -3.76
CA ASP A 990 -10.60 -25.65 -3.02
C ASP A 990 -11.58 -26.42 -2.12
N TYR A 991 -11.89 -27.66 -2.49
CA TYR A 991 -12.73 -28.57 -1.71
C TYR A 991 -11.93 -29.57 -0.84
N GLY A 992 -10.62 -29.39 -0.71
CA GLY A 992 -9.76 -30.25 0.11
C GLY A 992 -9.49 -31.64 -0.47
N ILE A 993 -9.78 -31.85 -1.77
CA ILE A 993 -9.53 -33.10 -2.49
C ILE A 993 -8.21 -32.99 -3.27
N ARG A 994 -7.33 -33.96 -3.10
CA ARG A 994 -6.05 -34.07 -3.81
C ARG A 994 -6.07 -35.24 -4.79
N PHE A 995 -5.25 -35.16 -5.83
CA PHE A 995 -5.14 -36.24 -6.81
C PHE A 995 -3.94 -37.14 -6.51
N ILE A 996 -4.12 -38.44 -6.71
CA ILE A 996 -3.03 -39.42 -6.82
C ILE A 996 -2.99 -39.81 -8.30
N GLY A 997 -1.90 -39.44 -8.98
CA GLY A 997 -1.67 -39.87 -10.37
C GLY A 997 -1.13 -41.29 -10.41
N ASP A 998 -1.43 -41.99 -11.50
CA ASP A 998 -0.78 -43.24 -11.85
C ASP A 998 0.40 -42.99 -12.80
N ILE A 999 1.48 -43.76 -12.65
CA ILE A 999 2.70 -43.60 -13.44
C ILE A 999 2.80 -44.79 -14.40
N PRO A 1000 2.42 -44.64 -15.68
CA PRO A 1000 2.65 -45.69 -16.66
C PRO A 1000 4.15 -45.74 -17.00
N PHE A 1001 4.84 -46.82 -16.63
CA PHE A 1001 6.27 -47.01 -16.92
C PHE A 1001 6.53 -47.54 -18.34
N TYR A 1002 5.51 -48.08 -19.01
CA TYR A 1002 5.61 -48.63 -20.36
C TYR A 1002 4.89 -47.70 -21.34
N VAL A 1003 5.54 -47.40 -22.47
CA VAL A 1003 4.91 -46.72 -23.60
C VAL A 1003 4.37 -47.74 -24.59
N ALA A 1004 3.25 -47.42 -25.25
CA ALA A 1004 2.71 -48.30 -26.28
C ALA A 1004 3.66 -48.36 -27.48
N TYR A 1005 3.81 -49.54 -28.07
CA TYR A 1005 4.65 -49.72 -29.26
C TYR A 1005 4.20 -48.82 -30.42
N ASP A 1006 2.89 -48.66 -30.62
CA ASP A 1006 2.33 -47.68 -31.55
C ASP A 1006 2.03 -46.35 -30.85
N SER A 1007 3.09 -45.56 -30.58
CA SER A 1007 2.99 -44.24 -29.95
C SER A 1007 3.95 -43.24 -30.58
N ALA A 1008 3.66 -41.95 -30.37
CA ALA A 1008 4.57 -40.88 -30.75
C ALA A 1008 5.94 -41.01 -30.06
N ASP A 1009 5.97 -41.50 -28.81
CA ASP A 1009 7.21 -41.61 -28.04
C ASP A 1009 8.19 -42.59 -28.68
N VAL A 1010 7.68 -43.76 -29.13
CA VAL A 1010 8.47 -44.79 -29.82
C VAL A 1010 8.82 -44.36 -31.25
N TRP A 1011 7.87 -43.76 -31.98
CA TRP A 1011 8.11 -43.31 -33.35
C TRP A 1011 9.16 -42.21 -33.44
N VAL A 1012 9.15 -41.26 -32.51
CA VAL A 1012 10.13 -40.14 -32.47
C VAL A 1012 11.49 -40.62 -31.97
N ASN A 1013 11.51 -41.57 -31.04
CA ASN A 1013 12.75 -42.02 -30.39
C ASN A 1013 13.00 -43.54 -30.51
N PRO A 1014 13.04 -44.10 -31.73
CA PRO A 1014 13.20 -45.55 -31.92
C PRO A 1014 14.51 -46.08 -31.32
N GLN A 1015 15.54 -45.24 -31.18
CA GLN A 1015 16.84 -45.58 -30.59
C GLN A 1015 16.79 -45.99 -29.12
N TYR A 1016 15.71 -45.66 -28.39
CA TYR A 1016 15.54 -46.06 -26.99
C TYR A 1016 14.87 -47.43 -26.84
N PHE A 1017 14.44 -48.06 -27.94
CA PHE A 1017 13.64 -49.30 -27.92
C PHE A 1017 14.30 -50.43 -28.73
N SER A 1018 14.01 -51.67 -28.36
CA SER A 1018 14.53 -52.87 -29.05
C SER A 1018 13.75 -53.16 -30.33
N LEU A 1019 14.05 -52.37 -31.37
CA LEU A 1019 13.43 -52.45 -32.70
C LEU A 1019 14.46 -52.88 -33.75
N LYS A 1020 14.00 -53.57 -34.79
CA LYS A 1020 14.79 -53.82 -36.00
C LYS A 1020 14.89 -52.54 -36.83
N ALA A 1021 15.80 -52.52 -37.80
CA ALA A 1021 15.97 -51.38 -38.71
C ALA A 1021 14.70 -51.04 -39.51
N ASP A 1022 13.82 -52.02 -39.72
CA ASP A 1022 12.51 -51.82 -40.34
C ASP A 1022 11.43 -51.39 -39.33
N GLY A 1023 11.79 -50.95 -38.13
CA GLY A 1023 10.87 -50.51 -37.08
C GLY A 1023 10.04 -51.62 -36.42
N THR A 1024 10.12 -52.88 -36.88
CA THR A 1024 9.43 -54.00 -36.22
C THR A 1024 10.07 -54.35 -34.89
N ILE A 1025 9.29 -54.87 -33.93
CA ILE A 1025 9.83 -55.30 -32.63
C ILE A 1025 10.92 -56.37 -32.84
N ASN A 1026 12.09 -56.15 -32.24
CA ASN A 1026 13.14 -57.17 -32.16
C ASN A 1026 12.98 -58.02 -30.89
N HIS A 1027 12.90 -57.38 -29.73
CA HIS A 1027 12.65 -58.03 -28.44
C HIS A 1027 11.64 -57.21 -27.61
N VAL A 1028 10.79 -57.91 -26.84
CA VAL A 1028 9.95 -57.30 -25.79
C VAL A 1028 10.53 -57.73 -24.45
N ALA A 1029 10.75 -56.79 -23.54
CA ALA A 1029 11.14 -57.12 -22.17
C ALA A 1029 9.89 -57.54 -21.39
N GLY A 1030 9.87 -58.78 -20.89
CA GLY A 1030 8.74 -59.37 -20.16
C GLY A 1030 8.86 -60.88 -20.08
#